data_AF-A0A2N6E0E3-F1
#
_entry.id   AF-A0A2N6E0E3-F1
#
_cell.length_a   1.000
_cell.length_b   1.000
_cell.length_c   1.000
_cell.angle_alpha   90.00
_cell.angle_beta   90.00
_cell.angle_gamma   90.00
#
_symmetry.space_group_name_H-M   'P 1'
#
loop_
_entity.id
_entity.type
_entity.pdbx_description
1 polymer ?
#
loop_
_entity_poly.entity_id
_entity_poly.type
_entity_poly.pdbx_seq_one_letter_code
_entity_poly.pdbx_strand_id
1 'polypeptide(L)'
;MTNQILHTFIQQIADLLIDRMETGQSPFQRVETGLCLATCQGRMTADLVLWINQPNQIAGSLLLFPEVADEQFLSRGRTMARAIGLGHFVTWEARQIRAWTVESDQASLTLPVPGVGEVRATDFLILLERLLGELKFLAVKTTVPSQLLAEDYFLNICLRTVDALRSELDDEVRRQAGTGHCDEWVAQEPTSLSWLCLWRVLTLLALAKMPQPSEVEKIEQAALYALSCLDQERLRTLLAKGRAEPAIGQAASVRLHHLVCRLKQLGWPHSAEQVATVVNRLLERTAADLNMAQTPLPWTAPWQMAVNCHAGDQLGELRGLIAPRPYLAGVALLRTLDGDQPLVLSERFVDPVSRETFSPIVACPIGMEPPSHQSQQVMQIELRRHWPNRRFDLPRNTPRFLWETLSIAGLQQPPAELCLLLPATWHHCPGADTIWEEICSRYRISALAEHAGQWQALKLSPLSREPLPVKIIHGDQRLEVDPQLLSHRDPAILHLCLQADQDQLKALTYRKVAADKLARFDGRNNQQRSPSGPPRQPLMAASQVDEIIAEVFHDGFPSFPDDYLRDYYRPDLLDYPIDEPLTIGDRFFDRVLLVGKSEHPLEVNSLVKAEILCLASYRRAAEISIPADDSIGAAILAAYRRDLQQLWQNLQQECRCHQQRQQAARNLANRIWRKLSLPPAKLFLP
;
A
#
# COMPACT_ATOMS: atom_id res chain seq x y z
N MET A 1 -36.99 -27.91 5.37
CA MET A 1 -37.74 -27.00 4.47
C MET A 1 -37.01 -25.67 4.26
N THR A 2 -35.84 -25.69 3.65
CA THR A 2 -34.74 -24.99 4.35
C THR A 2 -34.82 -23.45 4.44
N ASN A 3 -34.41 -22.78 3.35
CA ASN A 3 -33.95 -21.39 3.44
C ASN A 3 -34.84 -20.38 2.69
N GLN A 4 -35.38 -20.77 1.52
CA GLN A 4 -36.18 -19.87 0.70
C GLN A 4 -37.55 -19.54 1.32
N ILE A 5 -38.22 -20.54 1.93
CA ILE A 5 -39.49 -20.35 2.63
C ILE A 5 -39.30 -19.44 3.85
N LEU A 6 -38.24 -19.67 4.63
CA LEU A 6 -37.92 -18.84 5.79
C LEU A 6 -37.61 -17.39 5.37
N HIS A 7 -36.83 -17.21 4.31
CA HIS A 7 -36.54 -15.88 3.77
C HIS A 7 -37.81 -15.15 3.30
N THR A 8 -38.69 -15.84 2.57
CA THR A 8 -39.99 -15.27 2.17
C THR A 8 -40.86 -14.92 3.38
N PHE A 9 -40.86 -15.77 4.41
CA PHE A 9 -41.59 -15.49 5.65
C PHE A 9 -41.02 -14.24 6.36
N ILE A 10 -39.71 -14.15 6.56
CA ILE A 10 -39.05 -12.98 7.17
C ILE A 10 -39.39 -11.71 6.39
N GLN A 11 -39.38 -11.76 5.05
CA GLN A 11 -39.73 -10.62 4.22
C GLN A 11 -41.21 -10.21 4.40
N GLN A 12 -42.13 -11.17 4.44
CA GLN A 12 -43.55 -10.88 4.71
C GLN A 12 -43.77 -10.24 6.09
N ILE A 13 -43.03 -10.70 7.11
CA ILE A 13 -43.07 -10.07 8.44
C ILE A 13 -42.51 -8.65 8.39
N ALA A 14 -41.42 -8.43 7.68
CA ALA A 14 -40.84 -7.11 7.52
C ALA A 14 -41.81 -6.13 6.85
N ASP A 15 -42.45 -6.55 5.75
CA ASP A 15 -43.43 -5.73 5.01
C ASP A 15 -44.64 -5.38 5.89
N LEU A 16 -45.19 -6.37 6.62
CA LEU A 16 -46.30 -6.14 7.56
C LEU A 16 -45.92 -5.17 8.70
N LEU A 17 -44.68 -5.27 9.20
CA LEU A 17 -44.18 -4.37 10.22
C LEU A 17 -44.02 -2.94 9.69
N ILE A 18 -43.55 -2.78 8.45
CA ILE A 18 -43.42 -1.48 7.79
C ILE A 18 -44.81 -0.82 7.66
N ASP A 19 -45.80 -1.52 7.10
CA ASP A 19 -47.17 -1.02 6.96
C ASP A 19 -47.77 -0.56 8.31
N ARG A 20 -47.43 -1.27 9.39
CA ARG A 20 -47.89 -0.94 10.75
C ARG A 20 -47.16 0.21 11.38
N MET A 21 -45.88 0.40 11.08
CA MET A 21 -45.13 1.58 11.54
C MET A 21 -45.62 2.86 10.85
N GLU A 22 -46.07 2.78 9.59
CA GLU A 22 -46.64 3.92 8.87
C GLU A 22 -48.03 4.34 9.40
N THR A 23 -48.81 3.39 9.89
CA THR A 23 -50.20 3.61 10.33
C THR A 23 -50.38 3.77 11.84
N GLY A 24 -49.38 3.42 12.65
CA GLY A 24 -49.48 3.34 14.11
C GLY A 24 -48.56 4.28 14.89
N GLN A 25 -48.85 4.47 16.18
CA GLN A 25 -47.98 5.18 17.14
C GLN A 25 -46.94 4.21 17.76
N SER A 26 -46.01 3.74 16.93
CA SER A 26 -44.87 2.93 17.37
C SER A 26 -43.63 3.81 17.60
N PRO A 27 -42.77 3.51 18.61
CA PRO A 27 -41.46 4.16 18.70
C PRO A 27 -40.49 3.67 17.60
N PHE A 28 -40.80 2.55 16.94
CA PHE A 28 -39.99 2.01 15.86
C PHE A 28 -40.30 2.74 14.56
N GLN A 29 -39.27 3.20 13.89
CA GLN A 29 -39.34 4.02 12.67
C GLN A 29 -38.92 3.27 11.41
N ARG A 30 -38.18 2.16 11.57
CA ARG A 30 -37.65 1.40 10.43
C ARG A 30 -37.44 -0.06 10.78
N VAL A 31 -37.64 -0.92 9.79
CA VAL A 31 -37.30 -2.35 9.82
C VAL A 31 -36.12 -2.60 8.90
N GLU A 32 -35.18 -3.46 9.30
CA GLU A 32 -34.07 -3.90 8.48
C GLU A 32 -33.90 -5.41 8.60
N THR A 33 -33.73 -6.09 7.47
CA THR A 33 -33.55 -7.53 7.39
C THR A 33 -32.11 -7.87 7.02
N GLY A 34 -31.61 -9.02 7.47
CA GLY A 34 -30.30 -9.52 7.06
C GLY A 34 -29.11 -8.64 7.50
N LEU A 35 -29.23 -7.94 8.63
CA LEU A 35 -28.18 -7.04 9.11
C LEU A 35 -26.94 -7.85 9.51
N CYS A 36 -25.82 -7.61 8.83
CA CYS A 36 -24.54 -8.20 9.16
C CYS A 36 -23.86 -7.45 10.32
N LEU A 37 -23.56 -8.17 11.40
CA LEU A 37 -22.95 -7.65 12.62
C LEU A 37 -21.57 -8.28 12.83
N ALA A 38 -20.58 -7.45 13.13
CA ALA A 38 -19.30 -7.91 13.65
C ALA A 38 -19.44 -8.21 15.14
N THR A 39 -19.08 -9.42 15.56
CA THR A 39 -19.19 -9.85 16.97
C THR A 39 -17.89 -10.48 17.44
N CYS A 40 -17.74 -10.72 18.75
CA CYS A 40 -16.62 -11.49 19.29
C CYS A 40 -16.54 -12.94 18.77
N GLN A 41 -17.63 -13.50 18.21
CA GLN A 41 -17.68 -14.84 17.61
C GLN A 41 -17.58 -14.80 16.07
N GLY A 42 -17.16 -13.67 15.50
CA GLY A 42 -17.10 -13.45 14.05
C GLY A 42 -18.31 -12.71 13.49
N ARG A 43 -18.52 -12.81 12.18
CA ARG A 43 -19.68 -12.17 11.52
C ARG A 43 -20.93 -12.99 11.72
N MET A 44 -22.00 -12.32 12.15
CA MET A 44 -23.32 -12.91 12.24
C MET A 44 -24.32 -12.07 11.46
N THR A 45 -25.38 -12.70 10.99
CA THR A 45 -26.48 -12.03 10.31
C THR A 45 -27.71 -12.09 11.19
N ALA A 46 -28.24 -10.93 11.56
CA ALA A 46 -29.52 -10.79 12.23
C ALA A 46 -30.65 -10.91 11.22
N ASP A 47 -31.69 -11.68 11.56
CA ASP A 47 -32.82 -11.89 10.67
C ASP A 47 -33.63 -10.59 10.48
N LEU A 48 -33.98 -9.93 11.58
CA LEU A 48 -34.77 -8.69 11.56
C LEU A 48 -34.44 -7.78 12.74
N VAL A 49 -34.23 -6.49 12.47
CA VAL A 49 -33.98 -5.45 13.47
C VAL A 49 -35.02 -4.34 13.36
N LEU A 50 -35.60 -3.96 14.49
CA LEU A 50 -36.48 -2.80 14.62
C LEU A 50 -35.67 -1.60 15.12
N TRP A 51 -35.66 -0.51 14.37
CA TRP A 51 -34.93 0.71 14.70
C TRP A 51 -35.84 1.75 15.33
N ILE A 52 -35.41 2.34 16.44
CA ILE A 52 -36.01 3.56 16.99
C ILE A 52 -35.48 4.78 16.21
N ASN A 53 -34.17 4.77 15.91
CA ASN A 53 -33.53 5.78 15.08
C ASN A 53 -32.35 5.15 14.35
N GLN A 54 -32.54 4.78 13.09
CA GLN A 54 -31.52 4.12 12.27
C GLN A 54 -30.31 5.03 11.97
N PRO A 55 -30.48 6.34 11.64
CA PRO A 55 -29.34 7.23 11.45
C PRO A 55 -28.39 7.32 12.66
N ASN A 56 -28.94 7.31 13.89
CA ASN A 56 -28.16 7.31 15.13
C ASN A 56 -27.83 5.90 15.66
N GLN A 57 -28.12 4.83 14.89
CA GLN A 57 -27.81 3.45 15.27
C GLN A 57 -28.46 3.04 16.62
N ILE A 58 -29.70 3.47 16.85
CA ILE A 58 -30.49 3.13 18.04
C ILE A 58 -31.50 2.04 17.66
N ALA A 59 -31.11 0.79 17.90
CA ALA A 59 -32.00 -0.34 17.78
C ALA A 59 -32.99 -0.39 18.96
N GLY A 60 -34.19 -0.89 18.69
CA GLY A 60 -35.23 -1.09 19.68
C GLY A 60 -35.53 -2.56 19.96
N SER A 61 -35.34 -3.44 18.97
CA SER A 61 -35.46 -4.89 19.15
C SER A 61 -34.74 -5.67 18.04
N LEU A 62 -34.33 -6.89 18.36
CA LEU A 62 -33.73 -7.89 17.47
C LEU A 62 -34.62 -9.13 17.47
N LEU A 63 -35.11 -9.54 16.30
CA LEU A 63 -35.91 -10.75 16.11
C LEU A 63 -35.10 -11.79 15.34
N LEU A 64 -35.15 -13.03 15.82
CA LEU A 64 -34.48 -14.18 15.25
C LEU A 64 -35.49 -15.30 15.02
N PHE A 65 -35.32 -16.08 13.95
CA PHE A 65 -36.28 -17.11 13.52
C PHE A 65 -35.64 -18.50 13.50
N PRO A 66 -35.34 -19.10 14.68
CA PRO A 66 -34.78 -20.44 14.74
C PRO A 66 -35.80 -21.53 14.39
N GLU A 67 -35.33 -22.65 13.85
CA GLU A 67 -36.09 -23.90 13.81
C GLU A 67 -36.25 -24.48 15.23
N VAL A 68 -35.18 -24.42 16.04
CA VAL A 68 -35.14 -24.79 17.46
C VAL A 68 -34.27 -23.78 18.22
N ALA A 69 -34.79 -23.21 19.30
CA ALA A 69 -34.04 -22.29 20.18
C ALA A 69 -33.25 -23.06 21.25
N ASP A 70 -32.17 -23.72 20.84
CA ASP A 70 -31.23 -24.37 21.76
C ASP A 70 -30.26 -23.37 22.42
N GLU A 71 -29.46 -23.83 23.38
CA GLU A 71 -28.53 -22.97 24.13
C GLU A 71 -27.52 -22.27 23.20
N GLN A 72 -27.02 -22.98 22.19
CA GLN A 72 -26.08 -22.42 21.21
C GLN A 72 -26.72 -21.28 20.43
N PHE A 73 -27.97 -21.41 20.01
CA PHE A 73 -28.72 -20.34 19.34
C PHE A 73 -28.98 -19.15 20.27
N LEU A 74 -29.35 -19.41 21.52
CA LEU A 74 -29.56 -18.35 22.52
C LEU A 74 -28.27 -17.58 22.81
N SER A 75 -27.13 -18.26 22.88
CA SER A 75 -25.79 -17.66 23.02
C SER A 75 -25.46 -16.74 21.83
N ARG A 76 -25.78 -17.16 20.60
CA ARG A 76 -25.67 -16.29 19.41
C ARG A 76 -26.61 -15.09 19.50
N GLY A 77 -27.85 -15.29 19.94
CA GLY A 77 -28.82 -14.21 20.13
C GLY A 77 -28.35 -13.14 21.11
N ARG A 78 -27.79 -13.56 22.26
CA ARG A 78 -27.16 -12.64 23.24
C ARG A 78 -26.01 -11.86 22.64
N THR A 79 -25.16 -12.54 21.88
CA THR A 79 -24.00 -11.94 21.23
C THR A 79 -24.42 -10.87 20.22
N MET A 80 -25.40 -11.16 19.36
CA MET A 80 -25.95 -10.17 18.42
C MET A 80 -26.66 -9.00 19.11
N ALA A 81 -27.42 -9.27 20.18
CA ALA A 81 -28.08 -8.22 20.97
C ALA A 81 -27.05 -7.24 21.57
N ARG A 82 -25.97 -7.75 22.17
CA ARG A 82 -24.87 -6.92 22.68
C ARG A 82 -24.21 -6.10 21.57
N ALA A 83 -23.96 -6.73 20.41
CA ALA A 83 -23.33 -6.09 19.26
C ALA A 83 -24.15 -4.93 18.65
N ILE A 84 -25.45 -4.85 18.94
CA ILE A 84 -26.33 -3.77 18.49
C ILE A 84 -26.83 -2.88 19.65
N GLY A 85 -26.29 -3.07 20.86
CA GLY A 85 -26.56 -2.23 22.04
C GLY A 85 -27.90 -2.51 22.73
N LEU A 86 -28.46 -3.70 22.54
CA LEU A 86 -29.71 -4.14 23.16
C LEU A 86 -29.46 -5.02 24.39
N GLY A 87 -30.26 -4.83 25.44
CA GLY A 87 -30.31 -5.71 26.60
C GLY A 87 -31.24 -6.91 26.43
N HIS A 88 -31.84 -7.09 25.25
CA HIS A 88 -32.75 -8.19 24.93
C HIS A 88 -32.69 -8.61 23.45
N PHE A 89 -33.25 -9.78 23.16
CA PHE A 89 -33.57 -10.26 21.81
C PHE A 89 -34.82 -11.13 21.84
N VAL A 90 -35.38 -11.43 20.67
CA VAL A 90 -36.62 -12.19 20.52
C VAL A 90 -36.37 -13.39 19.62
N THR A 91 -36.85 -14.56 20.03
CA THR A 91 -36.94 -15.74 19.18
C THR A 91 -38.39 -15.95 18.75
N TRP A 92 -38.60 -16.09 17.45
CA TRP A 92 -39.88 -16.48 16.86
C TRP A 92 -39.80 -17.93 16.40
N GLU A 93 -40.32 -18.82 17.24
CA GLU A 93 -40.41 -20.26 16.96
C GLU A 93 -41.77 -20.62 16.36
N ALA A 94 -41.92 -21.86 15.88
CA ALA A 94 -43.15 -22.31 15.21
C ALA A 94 -44.43 -22.24 16.08
N ARG A 95 -44.30 -22.25 17.41
CA ARG A 95 -45.44 -22.30 18.36
C ARG A 95 -45.42 -21.21 19.43
N GLN A 96 -44.38 -20.39 19.46
CA GLN A 96 -44.20 -19.39 20.50
C GLN A 96 -43.22 -18.31 20.07
N ILE A 97 -43.40 -17.11 20.61
CA ILE A 97 -42.46 -16.01 20.54
C ILE A 97 -41.95 -15.77 21.95
N ARG A 98 -40.63 -15.76 22.14
CA ARG A 98 -40.00 -15.53 23.45
C ARG A 98 -39.10 -14.32 23.37
N ALA A 99 -39.19 -13.44 24.37
CA ALA A 99 -38.20 -12.38 24.55
C ALA A 99 -37.25 -12.77 25.67
N TRP A 100 -35.96 -12.64 25.41
CA TRP A 100 -34.87 -13.03 26.29
C TRP A 100 -34.11 -11.79 26.70
N THR A 101 -33.78 -11.66 27.98
CA THR A 101 -32.81 -10.64 28.42
C THR A 101 -31.40 -11.19 28.29
N VAL A 102 -30.45 -10.34 27.92
CA VAL A 102 -29.07 -10.75 27.64
C VAL A 102 -28.36 -11.30 28.87
N GLU A 103 -28.76 -10.87 30.06
CA GLU A 103 -28.18 -11.27 31.35
C GLU A 103 -28.86 -12.50 31.98
N SER A 104 -29.95 -13.00 31.39
CA SER A 104 -30.75 -14.09 31.96
C SER A 104 -30.83 -15.30 31.03
N ASP A 105 -30.91 -16.48 31.64
CA ASP A 105 -31.29 -17.73 30.98
C ASP A 105 -32.80 -17.93 30.87
N GLN A 106 -33.60 -17.03 31.45
CA GLN A 106 -35.05 -17.08 31.42
C GLN A 106 -35.65 -16.04 30.48
N ALA A 107 -36.64 -16.47 29.70
CA ALA A 107 -37.41 -15.58 28.86
C ALA A 107 -38.24 -14.62 29.72
N SER A 108 -38.11 -13.32 29.47
CA SER A 108 -38.90 -12.28 30.14
C SER A 108 -40.34 -12.18 29.63
N LEU A 109 -40.60 -12.74 28.45
CA LEU A 109 -41.93 -12.80 27.83
C LEU A 109 -42.07 -14.09 27.03
N THR A 110 -43.27 -14.68 27.04
CA THR A 110 -43.64 -15.77 26.14
C THR A 110 -45.05 -15.52 25.59
N LEU A 111 -45.18 -15.47 24.28
CA LEU A 111 -46.44 -15.33 23.56
C LEU A 111 -46.70 -16.62 22.76
N PRO A 112 -47.86 -17.27 22.89
CA PRO A 112 -48.18 -18.44 22.08
C PRO A 112 -48.44 -18.05 20.62
N VAL A 113 -47.91 -18.83 19.67
CA VAL A 113 -48.24 -18.74 18.24
C VAL A 113 -49.25 -19.85 17.94
N PRO A 114 -50.43 -19.55 17.36
CA PRO A 114 -51.41 -20.58 17.06
C PRO A 114 -50.88 -21.56 16.00
N GLY A 115 -51.30 -22.82 16.06
CA GLY A 115 -50.79 -23.88 15.17
C GLY A 115 -51.27 -23.75 13.72
N VAL A 116 -50.56 -24.38 12.78
CA VAL A 116 -50.73 -24.28 11.31
C VAL A 116 -52.16 -24.61 10.79
N GLY A 117 -53.04 -25.17 11.62
CA GLY A 117 -54.45 -25.46 11.29
C GLY A 117 -55.50 -24.53 11.92
N GLU A 118 -55.10 -23.60 12.80
CA GLU A 118 -56.02 -22.76 13.60
C GLU A 118 -55.84 -21.25 13.35
N VAL A 119 -54.79 -20.83 12.63
CA VAL A 119 -54.45 -19.42 12.41
C VAL A 119 -55.31 -18.81 11.31
N ARG A 120 -56.13 -17.81 11.64
CA ARG A 120 -56.64 -16.85 10.65
C ARG A 120 -55.62 -15.73 10.47
N ALA A 121 -55.61 -15.09 9.30
CA ALA A 121 -54.74 -13.92 9.05
C ALA A 121 -54.90 -12.82 10.12
N THR A 122 -56.12 -12.66 10.64
CA THR A 122 -56.44 -11.73 11.73
C THR A 122 -55.74 -12.08 13.05
N ASP A 123 -55.63 -13.37 13.39
CA ASP A 123 -54.96 -13.81 14.62
C ASP A 123 -53.46 -13.50 14.57
N PHE A 124 -52.88 -13.62 13.38
CA PHE A 124 -51.48 -13.26 13.14
C PHE A 124 -51.22 -11.76 13.33
N LEU A 125 -52.12 -10.91 12.81
CA LEU A 125 -52.03 -9.46 12.99
C LEU A 125 -52.18 -9.06 14.47
N ILE A 126 -53.11 -9.67 15.20
CA ILE A 126 -53.29 -9.44 16.63
C ILE A 126 -52.02 -9.85 17.41
N LEU A 127 -51.42 -10.98 17.05
CA LEU A 127 -50.16 -11.43 17.65
C LEU A 127 -49.02 -10.44 17.39
N LEU A 128 -48.91 -9.93 16.16
CA LEU A 128 -47.90 -8.94 15.79
C LEU A 128 -48.09 -7.61 16.53
N GLU A 129 -49.33 -7.12 16.64
CA GLU A 129 -49.68 -5.92 17.40
C GLU A 129 -49.33 -6.09 18.89
N ARG A 130 -49.67 -7.25 19.46
CA ARG A 130 -49.30 -7.58 20.84
C ARG A 130 -47.79 -7.62 21.02
N LEU A 131 -47.06 -8.26 20.10
CA LEU A 131 -45.60 -8.29 20.12
C LEU A 131 -45.04 -6.86 20.09
N LEU A 132 -45.47 -6.02 19.16
CA LEU A 132 -45.01 -4.62 19.07
C LEU A 132 -45.28 -3.82 20.34
N GLY A 133 -46.44 -4.01 20.98
CA GLY A 133 -46.76 -3.40 22.27
C GLY A 133 -45.78 -3.80 23.38
N GLU A 134 -45.42 -5.08 23.45
CA GLU A 134 -44.43 -5.59 24.41
C GLU A 134 -43.01 -5.11 24.10
N LEU A 135 -42.63 -5.10 22.81
CA LEU A 135 -41.29 -4.63 22.38
C LEU A 135 -41.09 -3.16 22.70
N LYS A 136 -42.12 -2.32 22.60
CA LYS A 136 -42.06 -0.92 23.02
C LYS A 136 -41.65 -0.78 24.50
N PHE A 137 -42.19 -1.64 25.36
CA PHE A 137 -41.85 -1.64 26.78
C PHE A 137 -40.44 -2.20 27.02
N LEU A 138 -40.09 -3.31 26.36
CA LEU A 138 -38.76 -3.92 26.48
C LEU A 138 -37.64 -3.00 26.02
N ALA A 139 -37.85 -2.26 24.93
CA ALA A 139 -36.89 -1.30 24.40
C ALA A 139 -36.49 -0.23 25.43
N VAL A 140 -37.41 0.18 26.30
CA VAL A 140 -37.13 1.13 27.39
C VAL A 140 -36.53 0.40 28.59
N LYS A 141 -37.17 -0.69 29.04
CA LYS A 141 -36.81 -1.42 30.28
C LYS A 141 -35.40 -2.02 30.24
N THR A 142 -34.95 -2.42 29.06
CA THR A 142 -33.66 -3.13 28.87
C THR A 142 -32.60 -2.24 28.21
N THR A 143 -32.75 -0.92 28.32
CA THR A 143 -31.74 0.03 27.84
C THR A 143 -30.41 -0.25 28.55
N VAL A 144 -29.36 -0.48 27.77
CA VAL A 144 -28.02 -0.73 28.31
C VAL A 144 -27.34 0.61 28.61
N PRO A 145 -26.86 0.85 29.85
CA PRO A 145 -26.06 2.03 30.18
C PRO A 145 -24.81 2.12 29.31
N SER A 146 -24.37 3.32 28.97
CA SER A 146 -23.26 3.51 28.03
C SER A 146 -21.96 2.84 28.51
N GLN A 147 -21.73 2.79 29.82
CA GLN A 147 -20.55 2.16 30.42
C GLN A 147 -20.52 0.63 30.26
N LEU A 148 -21.68 0.02 29.99
CA LEU A 148 -21.85 -1.43 29.85
C LEU A 148 -21.99 -1.86 28.38
N LEU A 149 -21.92 -0.92 27.43
CA LEU A 149 -21.96 -1.25 26.01
C LEU A 149 -20.69 -2.01 25.61
N ALA A 150 -20.88 -3.12 24.90
CA ALA A 150 -19.78 -3.92 24.38
C ALA A 150 -19.00 -3.17 23.28
N GLU A 151 -17.72 -3.49 23.13
CA GLU A 151 -16.86 -3.00 22.04
C GLU A 151 -17.46 -3.30 20.66
N ASP A 152 -18.11 -4.46 20.52
CA ASP A 152 -18.84 -4.87 19.32
C ASP A 152 -19.88 -3.81 18.89
N TYR A 153 -20.51 -3.10 19.83
CA TYR A 153 -21.47 -2.05 19.50
C TYR A 153 -20.80 -0.84 18.85
N PHE A 154 -19.70 -0.36 19.43
CA PHE A 154 -18.92 0.74 18.87
C PHE A 154 -18.33 0.38 17.50
N LEU A 155 -17.84 -0.85 17.36
CA LEU A 155 -17.37 -1.40 16.10
C LEU A 155 -18.46 -1.35 15.03
N ASN A 156 -19.65 -1.90 15.32
CA ASN A 156 -20.75 -1.91 14.34
C ASN A 156 -21.25 -0.51 13.98
N ILE A 157 -21.31 0.44 14.92
CA ILE A 157 -21.65 1.85 14.60
C ILE A 157 -20.66 2.41 13.56
N CYS A 158 -19.37 2.16 13.75
CA CYS A 158 -18.32 2.65 12.85
C CYS A 158 -18.39 1.96 11.48
N LEU A 159 -18.49 0.63 11.45
CA LEU A 159 -18.55 -0.14 10.21
C LEU A 159 -19.77 0.24 9.37
N ARG A 160 -20.94 0.34 9.99
CA ARG A 160 -22.15 0.78 9.27
C ARG A 160 -22.05 2.21 8.74
N THR A 161 -21.33 3.07 9.46
CA THR A 161 -21.08 4.43 8.97
C THR A 161 -20.15 4.43 7.77
N VAL A 162 -19.09 3.60 7.77
CA VAL A 162 -18.19 3.43 6.62
C VAL A 162 -18.94 2.89 5.40
N ASP A 163 -19.79 1.87 5.57
CA ASP A 163 -20.58 1.31 4.48
C ASP A 163 -21.57 2.34 3.91
N ALA A 164 -22.25 3.09 4.77
CA ALA A 164 -23.14 4.17 4.35
C ALA A 164 -22.36 5.28 3.61
N LEU A 165 -21.22 5.74 4.14
CA LEU A 165 -20.38 6.76 3.51
C LEU A 165 -19.88 6.31 2.14
N ARG A 166 -19.46 5.05 2.01
CA ARG A 166 -18.99 4.50 0.72
C ARG A 166 -20.05 4.65 -0.37
N SER A 167 -21.31 4.33 -0.05
CA SER A 167 -22.42 4.47 -1.00
C SER A 167 -22.64 5.93 -1.41
N GLU A 168 -22.61 6.86 -0.46
CA GLU A 168 -22.82 8.30 -0.74
C GLU A 168 -21.65 8.91 -1.53
N LEU A 169 -20.43 8.45 -1.26
CA LEU A 169 -19.20 8.94 -1.90
C LEU A 169 -19.02 8.39 -3.31
N ASP A 170 -19.48 7.16 -3.59
CA ASP A 170 -19.40 6.56 -4.92
C ASP A 170 -20.08 7.45 -5.98
N ASP A 171 -21.27 7.97 -5.68
CA ASP A 171 -21.97 8.90 -6.56
C ASP A 171 -21.25 10.25 -6.73
N GLU A 172 -20.60 10.76 -5.69
CA GLU A 172 -19.86 12.03 -5.74
C GLU A 172 -18.55 11.91 -6.52
N VAL A 173 -17.77 10.86 -6.26
CA VAL A 173 -16.51 10.59 -6.97
C VAL A 173 -16.79 10.41 -8.46
N ARG A 174 -17.82 9.65 -8.82
CA ARG A 174 -18.23 9.46 -10.22
C ARG A 174 -18.63 10.78 -10.89
N ARG A 175 -19.35 11.65 -10.19
CA ARG A 175 -19.73 12.98 -10.72
C ARG A 175 -18.51 13.87 -10.96
N GLN A 176 -17.49 13.82 -10.09
CA GLN A 176 -16.30 14.67 -10.20
C GLN A 176 -15.25 14.14 -11.18
N ALA A 177 -15.16 12.82 -11.38
CA ALA A 177 -14.20 12.21 -12.29
C ALA A 177 -14.45 12.54 -13.78
N GLY A 178 -15.67 12.91 -14.19
CA GLY A 178 -15.99 13.24 -15.58
C GLY A 178 -15.74 12.08 -16.58
N THR A 179 -16.00 12.31 -17.86
CA THR A 179 -15.82 11.30 -18.93
C THR A 179 -14.35 11.23 -19.37
N GLY A 180 -13.48 10.56 -18.60
CA GLY A 180 -12.10 10.31 -19.07
C GLY A 180 -11.04 9.95 -18.02
N HIS A 181 -11.36 9.87 -16.73
CA HIS A 181 -10.41 9.40 -15.71
C HIS A 181 -10.39 7.86 -15.64
N CYS A 182 -9.23 7.30 -15.28
CA CYS A 182 -9.02 5.85 -15.18
C CYS A 182 -10.01 5.20 -14.20
N ASP A 183 -10.74 4.18 -14.66
CA ASP A 183 -11.81 3.48 -13.92
C ASP A 183 -11.35 2.95 -12.55
N GLU A 184 -10.08 2.57 -12.41
CA GLU A 184 -9.52 1.99 -11.17
C GLU A 184 -9.38 3.01 -10.02
N TRP A 185 -9.08 4.28 -10.32
CA TRP A 185 -9.02 5.35 -9.32
C TRP A 185 -10.41 5.66 -8.77
N VAL A 186 -11.40 5.77 -9.66
CA VAL A 186 -12.81 6.02 -9.30
C VAL A 186 -13.38 4.87 -8.46
N ALA A 187 -12.95 3.62 -8.70
CA ALA A 187 -13.48 2.45 -7.99
C ALA A 187 -12.99 2.32 -6.54
N GLN A 188 -11.74 2.70 -6.24
CA GLN A 188 -11.17 2.54 -4.89
C GLN A 188 -11.23 3.80 -4.01
N GLU A 189 -11.38 4.98 -4.62
CA GLU A 189 -11.42 6.25 -3.89
C GLU A 189 -12.58 6.34 -2.86
N PRO A 190 -13.82 5.90 -3.16
CA PRO A 190 -14.92 5.95 -2.18
C PRO A 190 -14.62 5.14 -0.91
N THR A 191 -13.98 3.98 -1.06
CA THR A 191 -13.56 3.12 0.05
C THR A 191 -12.46 3.77 0.87
N SER A 192 -11.43 4.31 0.21
CA SER A 192 -10.33 4.97 0.90
C SER A 192 -10.80 6.21 1.67
N LEU A 193 -11.66 7.02 1.04
CA LEU A 193 -12.18 8.24 1.63
C LEU A 193 -13.14 7.96 2.79
N SER A 194 -14.00 6.94 2.70
CA SER A 194 -14.91 6.60 3.81
C SER A 194 -14.14 6.20 5.07
N TRP A 195 -13.05 5.44 4.92
CA TRP A 195 -12.14 5.12 6.02
C TRP A 195 -11.42 6.35 6.56
N LEU A 196 -10.88 7.22 5.70
CA LEU A 196 -10.23 8.46 6.16
C LEU A 196 -11.19 9.37 6.93
N CYS A 197 -12.43 9.53 6.46
CA CYS A 197 -13.47 10.28 7.18
C CYS A 197 -13.74 9.69 8.57
N LEU A 198 -13.83 8.36 8.69
CA LEU A 198 -13.95 7.70 9.99
C LEU A 198 -12.72 8.01 10.87
N TRP A 199 -11.50 7.78 10.38
CA TRP A 199 -10.28 7.98 11.16
C TRP A 199 -10.09 9.42 11.64
N ARG A 200 -10.49 10.41 10.84
CA ARG A 200 -10.51 11.82 11.24
C ARG A 200 -11.40 12.05 12.45
N VAL A 201 -12.63 11.53 12.41
CA VAL A 201 -13.59 11.64 13.51
C VAL A 201 -13.06 10.92 14.76
N LEU A 202 -12.63 9.67 14.62
CA LEU A 202 -12.17 8.86 15.74
C LEU A 202 -10.92 9.45 16.40
N THR A 203 -9.98 9.98 15.62
CA THR A 203 -8.78 10.64 16.14
C THR A 203 -9.14 11.88 16.94
N LEU A 204 -10.01 12.74 16.41
CA LEU A 204 -10.43 13.94 17.12
C LEU A 204 -11.23 13.64 18.39
N LEU A 205 -12.05 12.57 18.38
CA LEU A 205 -12.76 12.12 19.57
C LEU A 205 -11.81 11.56 20.63
N ALA A 206 -10.87 10.69 20.23
CA ALA A 206 -9.88 10.09 21.12
C ALA A 206 -8.97 11.12 21.78
N LEU A 207 -8.61 12.19 21.07
CA LEU A 207 -7.80 13.30 21.60
C LEU A 207 -8.63 14.40 22.27
N ALA A 208 -9.95 14.23 22.40
CA ALA A 208 -10.88 15.22 22.92
C ALA A 208 -10.78 16.60 22.22
N LYS A 209 -10.45 16.59 20.91
CA LYS A 209 -10.33 17.78 20.04
C LYS A 209 -11.50 17.96 19.08
N MET A 210 -12.48 17.06 19.09
CA MET A 210 -13.62 17.15 18.18
C MET A 210 -14.47 18.39 18.48
N PRO A 211 -14.61 19.34 17.53
CA PRO A 211 -15.39 20.56 17.74
C PRO A 211 -16.85 20.25 18.09
N GLN A 212 -17.53 21.19 18.75
CA GLN A 212 -18.99 21.10 18.88
C GLN A 212 -19.60 21.43 17.52
N PRO A 213 -20.34 20.49 16.90
CA PRO A 213 -20.95 20.78 15.61
C PRO A 213 -22.04 21.84 15.79
N SER A 214 -21.82 23.05 15.31
CA SER A 214 -22.84 24.10 15.27
C SER A 214 -23.75 23.97 14.04
N GLU A 215 -23.23 23.41 12.94
CA GLU A 215 -23.94 23.19 11.68
C GLU A 215 -23.49 21.85 11.07
N VAL A 216 -24.44 21.09 10.51
CA VAL A 216 -24.20 19.74 9.97
C VAL A 216 -23.30 19.81 8.73
N GLU A 217 -23.51 20.80 7.88
CA GLU A 217 -22.80 21.01 6.62
C GLU A 217 -21.31 21.35 6.82
N LYS A 218 -20.95 21.87 7.99
CA LYS A 218 -19.58 22.29 8.31
C LYS A 218 -18.76 21.24 9.05
N ILE A 219 -19.30 20.03 9.27
CA ILE A 219 -18.62 18.98 10.06
C ILE A 219 -17.24 18.62 9.48
N GLU A 220 -17.11 18.48 8.15
CA GLU A 220 -15.83 18.15 7.49
C GLU A 220 -14.83 19.29 7.68
N GLN A 221 -15.23 20.53 7.40
CA GLN A 221 -14.37 21.70 7.52
C GLN A 221 -13.91 21.92 8.96
N ALA A 222 -14.81 21.77 9.93
CA ALA A 222 -14.50 21.87 11.34
C ALA A 222 -13.52 20.77 11.79
N ALA A 223 -13.72 19.54 11.32
CA ALA A 223 -12.80 18.44 11.60
C ALA A 223 -11.41 18.69 10.98
N LEU A 224 -11.34 19.10 9.71
CA LEU A 224 -10.08 19.41 9.02
C LEU A 224 -9.33 20.58 9.68
N TYR A 225 -10.04 21.61 10.13
CA TYR A 225 -9.45 22.69 10.90
C TYR A 225 -8.86 22.18 12.22
N ALA A 226 -9.63 21.40 12.99
CA ALA A 226 -9.15 20.82 14.24
C ALA A 226 -7.94 19.89 14.04
N LEU A 227 -7.92 19.11 12.95
CA LEU A 227 -6.79 18.25 12.58
C LEU A 227 -5.53 19.05 12.26
N SER A 228 -5.67 20.21 11.61
CA SER A 228 -4.54 21.09 11.28
C SER A 228 -3.83 21.64 12.52
N CYS A 229 -4.54 21.67 13.66
CA CYS A 229 -4.04 22.12 14.95
C CYS A 229 -3.52 20.98 15.85
N LEU A 230 -3.39 19.74 15.34
CA LEU A 230 -2.80 18.65 16.11
C LEU A 230 -1.28 18.83 16.24
N ASP A 231 -0.77 18.59 17.45
CA ASP A 231 0.67 18.60 17.74
C ASP A 231 1.38 17.37 17.13
N GLN A 232 0.64 16.28 16.93
CA GLN A 232 1.14 15.05 16.32
C GLN A 232 1.28 15.23 14.80
N GLU A 233 2.45 15.69 14.34
CA GLU A 233 2.75 15.95 12.93
C GLU A 233 2.42 14.77 12.00
N ARG A 234 2.69 13.54 12.47
CA ARG A 234 2.34 12.32 11.74
C ARG A 234 0.84 12.18 11.50
N LEU A 235 0.03 12.25 12.56
CA LEU A 235 -1.42 12.14 12.45
C LEU A 235 -1.97 13.26 11.57
N ARG A 236 -1.49 14.48 11.80
CA ARG A 236 -1.86 15.65 10.99
C ARG A 236 -1.60 15.43 9.50
N THR A 237 -0.44 14.91 9.13
CA THR A 237 -0.08 14.65 7.73
C THR A 237 -0.93 13.52 7.12
N LEU A 238 -1.10 12.41 7.83
CA LEU A 238 -1.88 11.26 7.33
C LEU A 238 -3.38 11.55 7.26
N LEU A 239 -3.91 12.42 8.10
CA LEU A 239 -5.34 12.76 8.15
C LEU A 239 -5.70 14.04 7.38
N ALA A 240 -4.71 14.82 6.92
CA ALA A 240 -4.96 16.03 6.13
C ALA A 240 -5.81 15.77 4.88
N LYS A 241 -6.45 16.80 4.33
CA LYS A 241 -7.14 16.66 3.05
C LYS A 241 -6.12 16.52 1.91
N GLY A 242 -6.26 15.47 1.10
CA GLY A 242 -5.44 15.29 -0.11
C GLY A 242 -5.76 16.32 -1.19
N ARG A 243 -4.81 16.66 -2.07
CA ARG A 243 -5.04 17.63 -3.16
C ARG A 243 -6.09 17.16 -4.18
N ALA A 244 -6.15 15.86 -4.43
CA ALA A 244 -7.10 15.23 -5.33
C ALA A 244 -8.35 14.69 -4.60
N GLU A 245 -8.44 14.91 -3.28
CA GLU A 245 -9.53 14.38 -2.47
C GLU A 245 -10.80 15.20 -2.70
N PRO A 246 -11.92 14.59 -3.13
CA PRO A 246 -13.16 15.31 -3.38
C PRO A 246 -13.74 15.90 -2.09
N ALA A 247 -14.55 16.95 -2.22
CA ALA A 247 -15.39 17.40 -1.11
C ALA A 247 -16.50 16.37 -0.83
N ILE A 248 -16.82 16.14 0.44
CA ILE A 248 -17.93 15.23 0.78
C ILE A 248 -19.27 15.96 0.58
N GLY A 249 -20.26 15.25 0.05
CA GLY A 249 -21.61 15.79 -0.15
C GLY A 249 -22.39 15.97 1.17
N GLN A 250 -23.52 16.66 1.10
CA GLN A 250 -24.38 16.94 2.27
C GLN A 250 -24.83 15.65 2.99
N ALA A 251 -25.21 14.61 2.24
CA ALA A 251 -25.63 13.33 2.82
C ALA A 251 -24.50 12.69 3.65
N ALA A 252 -23.28 12.65 3.13
CA ALA A 252 -22.10 12.16 3.86
C ALA A 252 -21.80 13.02 5.11
N SER A 253 -21.92 14.34 5.02
CA SER A 253 -21.79 15.25 6.18
C SER A 253 -22.82 14.96 7.26
N VAL A 254 -24.09 14.73 6.90
CA VAL A 254 -25.16 14.33 7.83
C VAL A 254 -24.81 13.02 8.54
N ARG A 255 -24.30 12.02 7.81
CA ARG A 255 -23.87 10.73 8.39
C ARG A 255 -22.74 10.92 9.41
N LEU A 256 -21.70 11.68 9.07
CA LEU A 256 -20.60 11.98 10.00
C LEU A 256 -21.08 12.76 11.23
N HIS A 257 -21.99 13.71 11.06
CA HIS A 257 -22.59 14.42 12.17
C HIS A 257 -23.35 13.49 13.13
N HIS A 258 -24.18 12.59 12.60
CA HIS A 258 -24.88 11.58 13.41
C HIS A 258 -23.90 10.67 14.16
N LEU A 259 -22.85 10.21 13.50
CA LEU A 259 -21.78 9.44 14.14
C LEU A 259 -21.17 10.23 15.30
N VAL A 260 -20.69 11.45 15.05
CA VAL A 260 -20.05 12.29 16.08
C VAL A 260 -20.96 12.51 17.28
N CYS A 261 -22.21 12.90 17.05
CA CYS A 261 -23.19 13.13 18.12
C CYS A 261 -23.46 11.85 18.90
N ARG A 262 -23.63 10.72 18.22
CA ARG A 262 -23.88 9.43 18.86
C ARG A 262 -22.69 8.99 19.71
N LEU A 263 -21.48 9.04 19.16
CA LEU A 263 -20.28 8.64 19.89
C LEU A 263 -20.00 9.57 21.07
N LYS A 264 -20.24 10.88 20.96
CA LYS A 264 -20.16 11.81 22.10
C LYS A 264 -21.21 11.49 23.17
N GLN A 265 -22.46 11.22 22.78
CA GLN A 265 -23.54 10.86 23.70
C GLN A 265 -23.21 9.58 24.48
N LEU A 266 -22.63 8.59 23.81
CA LEU A 266 -22.24 7.31 24.41
C LEU A 266 -20.94 7.41 25.24
N GLY A 267 -20.21 8.52 25.14
CA GLY A 267 -18.87 8.64 25.71
C GLY A 267 -17.90 7.67 25.06
N TRP A 268 -17.73 7.77 23.72
CA TRP A 268 -16.75 7.02 22.88
C TRP A 268 -15.59 6.49 23.71
N PRO A 269 -15.27 5.18 23.61
CA PRO A 269 -15.18 4.27 24.76
C PRO A 269 -14.47 4.83 25.99
N HIS A 270 -14.98 4.44 27.16
CA HIS A 270 -14.64 5.05 28.45
C HIS A 270 -13.17 4.86 28.86
N SER A 271 -12.43 3.98 28.18
CA SER A 271 -11.02 3.70 28.45
C SER A 271 -10.20 3.62 27.16
N ALA A 272 -8.92 4.00 27.24
CA ALA A 272 -7.98 3.88 26.13
C ALA A 272 -7.85 2.44 25.60
N GLU A 273 -7.94 1.44 26.49
CA GLU A 273 -7.88 0.01 26.14
C GLU A 273 -9.05 -0.43 25.25
N GLN A 274 -10.28 -0.01 25.59
CA GLN A 274 -11.45 -0.28 24.75
C GLN A 274 -11.35 0.43 23.40
N VAL A 275 -10.87 1.68 23.39
CA VAL A 275 -10.64 2.40 22.12
C VAL A 275 -9.61 1.67 21.27
N ALA A 276 -8.49 1.25 21.84
CA ALA A 276 -7.44 0.50 21.14
C ALA A 276 -7.99 -0.81 20.56
N THR A 277 -8.81 -1.54 21.32
CA THR A 277 -9.44 -2.80 20.86
C THR A 277 -10.38 -2.57 19.68
N VAL A 278 -11.24 -1.54 19.75
CA VAL A 278 -12.13 -1.17 18.63
C VAL A 278 -11.32 -0.73 17.41
N VAL A 279 -10.29 0.10 17.61
CA VAL A 279 -9.41 0.57 16.52
C VAL A 279 -8.66 -0.59 15.86
N ASN A 280 -8.17 -1.56 16.63
CA ASN A 280 -7.49 -2.73 16.09
C ASN A 280 -8.41 -3.57 15.20
N ARG A 281 -9.65 -3.80 15.63
CA ARG A 281 -10.65 -4.52 14.83
C ARG A 281 -11.11 -3.73 13.60
N LEU A 282 -11.15 -2.39 13.69
CA LEU A 282 -11.37 -1.53 12.53
C LEU A 282 -10.20 -1.61 11.55
N LEU A 283 -8.95 -1.75 12.02
CA LEU A 283 -7.78 -1.95 11.17
C LEU A 283 -7.83 -3.28 10.41
N GLU A 284 -8.23 -4.38 11.05
CA GLU A 284 -8.48 -5.67 10.38
C GLU A 284 -9.47 -5.51 9.21
N ARG A 285 -10.58 -4.80 9.46
CA ARG A 285 -11.59 -4.54 8.44
C ARG A 285 -11.12 -3.56 7.37
N THR A 286 -10.33 -2.54 7.73
CA THR A 286 -9.72 -1.60 6.79
C THR A 286 -8.76 -2.34 5.86
N ALA A 287 -7.92 -3.22 6.39
CA ALA A 287 -7.02 -4.06 5.60
C ALA A 287 -7.79 -4.96 4.63
N ALA A 288 -8.89 -5.58 5.08
CA ALA A 288 -9.76 -6.38 4.22
C ALA A 288 -10.35 -5.57 3.06
N ASP A 289 -10.90 -4.38 3.35
CA ASP A 289 -11.55 -3.52 2.35
C ASP A 289 -10.56 -2.91 1.35
N LEU A 290 -9.29 -2.79 1.74
CA LEU A 290 -8.19 -2.31 0.89
C LEU A 290 -7.42 -3.45 0.22
N ASN A 291 -7.92 -4.69 0.29
CA ASN A 291 -7.30 -5.88 -0.29
C ASN A 291 -5.83 -6.11 0.16
N MET A 292 -5.50 -5.75 1.40
CA MET A 292 -4.19 -6.02 1.97
C MET A 292 -4.05 -7.50 2.35
N ALA A 293 -2.86 -8.07 2.19
CA ALA A 293 -2.63 -9.47 2.56
C ALA A 293 -2.76 -9.67 4.08
N GLN A 294 -3.59 -10.65 4.48
CA GLN A 294 -3.92 -10.91 5.89
C GLN A 294 -3.16 -12.09 6.50
N THR A 295 -2.57 -12.98 5.70
CA THR A 295 -2.17 -14.30 6.19
C THR A 295 -0.76 -14.30 6.78
N PRO A 296 -0.51 -15.00 7.90
CA PRO A 296 0.85 -15.27 8.35
C PRO A 296 1.60 -16.01 7.25
N LEU A 297 2.80 -15.54 6.92
CA LEU A 297 3.71 -16.27 6.04
C LEU A 297 4.01 -17.64 6.65
N PRO A 298 4.27 -18.67 5.82
CA PRO A 298 4.57 -20.02 6.29
C PRO A 298 5.89 -20.12 7.10
N TRP A 299 6.66 -19.04 7.15
CA TRP A 299 7.80 -18.86 8.05
C TRP A 299 7.49 -17.74 9.06
N THR A 300 7.16 -18.14 10.29
CA THR A 300 6.97 -17.25 11.45
C THR A 300 8.31 -16.67 11.90
N ALA A 301 8.62 -15.47 11.45
CA ALA A 301 9.70 -14.65 12.01
C ALA A 301 9.21 -13.21 12.15
N PRO A 302 9.63 -12.49 13.20
CA PRO A 302 9.25 -11.09 13.39
C PRO A 302 9.81 -10.25 12.25
N TRP A 303 8.96 -9.49 11.56
CA TRP A 303 9.36 -8.60 10.47
C TRP A 303 9.67 -7.20 11.02
N GLN A 304 10.67 -6.52 10.46
CA GLN A 304 10.95 -5.13 10.81
C GLN A 304 10.23 -4.15 9.89
N MET A 305 9.85 -4.58 8.70
CA MET A 305 9.12 -3.77 7.74
C MET A 305 8.04 -4.58 7.02
N ALA A 306 6.85 -3.99 6.89
CA ALA A 306 5.76 -4.56 6.12
C ALA A 306 5.36 -3.63 4.96
N VAL A 307 5.03 -4.21 3.81
CA VAL A 307 4.56 -3.49 2.62
C VAL A 307 3.26 -4.11 2.15
N ASN A 308 2.17 -3.33 2.19
CA ASN A 308 0.80 -3.74 1.81
C ASN A 308 0.31 -5.03 2.51
N CYS A 309 0.87 -5.31 3.69
CA CYS A 309 0.47 -6.43 4.55
C CYS A 309 -0.21 -5.91 5.81
N HIS A 310 -1.25 -6.62 6.26
CA HIS A 310 -1.81 -6.41 7.58
C HIS A 310 -0.82 -6.91 8.64
N ALA A 311 -0.43 -6.02 9.55
CA ALA A 311 0.58 -6.32 10.57
C ALA A 311 0.03 -7.20 11.71
N GLY A 312 -1.28 -7.15 11.97
CA GLY A 312 -1.93 -7.85 13.10
C GLY A 312 -1.16 -7.66 14.40
N ASP A 313 -0.96 -8.76 15.12
CA ASP A 313 -0.23 -8.80 16.40
C ASP A 313 1.25 -8.42 16.29
N GLN A 314 1.84 -8.48 15.09
CA GLN A 314 3.24 -8.08 14.87
C GLN A 314 3.41 -6.56 14.77
N LEU A 315 2.33 -5.78 14.87
CA LEU A 315 2.41 -4.34 14.73
C LEU A 315 3.46 -3.74 15.66
N GLY A 316 3.56 -4.18 16.92
CA GLY A 316 4.54 -3.67 17.90
C GLY A 316 6.01 -3.88 17.53
N GLU A 317 6.31 -4.88 16.70
CA GLU A 317 7.69 -5.22 16.28
C GLU A 317 8.15 -4.44 15.04
N LEU A 318 7.20 -3.87 14.28
CA LEU A 318 7.49 -3.12 13.07
C LEU A 318 8.22 -1.82 13.37
N ARG A 319 9.24 -1.55 12.55
CA ARG A 319 9.96 -0.28 12.44
C ARG A 319 9.58 0.48 11.18
N GLY A 320 9.05 -0.20 10.16
CA GLY A 320 8.53 0.42 8.93
C GLY A 320 7.23 -0.21 8.45
N LEU A 321 6.32 0.60 7.94
CA LEU A 321 5.10 0.16 7.28
C LEU A 321 4.83 1.02 6.05
N ILE A 322 4.75 0.37 4.90
CA ILE A 322 4.24 0.95 3.67
C ILE A 322 2.86 0.36 3.41
N ALA A 323 1.84 1.20 3.34
CA ALA A 323 0.46 0.76 3.12
C ALA A 323 -0.38 1.93 2.58
N PRO A 324 -1.61 1.68 2.09
CA PRO A 324 -2.50 2.77 1.71
C PRO A 324 -2.80 3.70 2.90
N ARG A 325 -2.95 5.00 2.60
CA ARG A 325 -3.17 6.07 3.58
C ARG A 325 -4.22 5.77 4.65
N PRO A 326 -5.41 5.22 4.34
CA PRO A 326 -6.44 4.99 5.35
C PRO A 326 -5.99 3.96 6.39
N TYR A 327 -5.24 2.93 5.99
CA TYR A 327 -4.68 1.96 6.93
C TYR A 327 -3.58 2.58 7.81
N LEU A 328 -2.67 3.37 7.20
CA LEU A 328 -1.62 4.08 7.94
C LEU A 328 -2.21 5.05 8.97
N ALA A 329 -3.31 5.73 8.66
CA ALA A 329 -3.99 6.64 9.56
C ALA A 329 -4.53 5.92 10.82
N GLY A 330 -5.17 4.76 10.64
CA GLY A 330 -5.63 3.94 11.77
C GLY A 330 -4.47 3.42 12.62
N VAL A 331 -3.37 2.97 11.99
CA VAL A 331 -2.15 2.52 12.69
C VAL A 331 -1.53 3.68 13.50
N ALA A 332 -1.47 4.88 12.92
CA ALA A 332 -0.97 6.06 13.60
C ALA A 332 -1.85 6.42 14.82
N LEU A 333 -3.17 6.28 14.71
CA LEU A 333 -4.08 6.48 15.84
C LEU A 333 -3.82 5.46 16.95
N LEU A 334 -3.77 4.17 16.61
CA LEU A 334 -3.53 3.09 17.57
C LEU A 334 -2.21 3.32 18.34
N ARG A 335 -1.12 3.59 17.63
CA ARG A 335 0.18 3.89 18.25
C ARG A 335 0.17 5.14 19.13
N THR A 336 -0.65 6.14 18.79
CA THR A 336 -0.82 7.33 19.61
C THR A 336 -1.55 7.01 20.93
N LEU A 337 -2.49 6.07 20.91
CA LEU A 337 -3.17 5.59 22.11
C LEU A 337 -2.27 4.74 23.00
N ASP A 338 -1.43 3.90 22.39
CA ASP A 338 -0.51 3.00 23.11
C ASP A 338 0.75 3.71 23.66
N GLY A 339 1.03 4.94 23.21
CA GLY A 339 2.21 5.70 23.62
C GLY A 339 3.54 5.12 23.12
N ASP A 340 3.50 4.39 22.01
CA ASP A 340 4.54 3.46 21.59
C ASP A 340 5.67 4.12 20.74
N GLN A 341 6.71 3.33 20.43
CA GLN A 341 7.94 3.71 19.74
C GLN A 341 7.74 4.27 18.32
N PRO A 342 8.74 5.02 17.79
CA PRO A 342 8.70 5.58 16.44
C PRO A 342 8.69 4.47 15.38
N LEU A 343 7.52 4.23 14.80
CA LEU A 343 7.34 3.49 13.54
C LEU A 343 7.63 4.42 12.36
N VAL A 344 8.08 3.96 11.19
CA VAL A 344 8.10 4.74 9.93
C VAL A 344 6.86 4.37 9.12
N LEU A 345 6.07 5.36 8.69
CA LEU A 345 4.82 5.17 7.94
C LEU A 345 4.95 5.92 6.62
N SER A 346 4.68 5.25 5.51
CA SER A 346 4.72 5.88 4.18
C SER A 346 3.71 5.24 3.23
N GLU A 347 3.12 6.05 2.35
CA GLU A 347 2.27 5.53 1.27
C GLU A 347 3.07 5.04 0.07
N ARG A 348 4.35 5.44 -0.03
CA ARG A 348 5.22 5.14 -1.16
C ARG A 348 6.64 4.80 -0.73
N PHE A 349 7.42 4.26 -1.64
CA PHE A 349 8.82 3.87 -1.43
C PHE A 349 9.82 5.05 -1.42
N VAL A 350 9.35 6.30 -1.25
CA VAL A 350 10.09 7.50 -1.71
C VAL A 350 10.91 8.21 -0.60
N ASP A 351 10.58 8.11 0.71
CA ASP A 351 11.41 8.54 1.87
C ASP A 351 10.65 8.31 3.22
N PRO A 352 11.27 8.18 4.43
CA PRO A 352 12.68 8.07 4.85
C PRO A 352 13.17 6.61 4.97
N VAL A 353 12.40 5.66 4.42
CA VAL A 353 12.70 4.21 4.41
C VAL A 353 14.09 3.92 3.81
N SER A 354 14.59 4.82 2.95
CA SER A 354 15.89 4.75 2.27
C SER A 354 17.11 4.91 3.18
N ARG A 355 16.96 5.39 4.43
CA ARG A 355 18.07 5.64 5.38
C ARG A 355 18.22 4.58 6.46
N GLU A 356 17.19 3.76 6.68
CA GLU A 356 17.19 2.72 7.69
C GLU A 356 17.34 1.33 7.05
N THR A 357 18.08 0.44 7.71
CA THR A 357 18.23 -0.94 7.26
C THR A 357 17.15 -1.79 7.91
N PHE A 358 16.13 -2.19 7.16
CA PHE A 358 15.09 -3.08 7.63
C PHE A 358 15.43 -4.53 7.27
N SER A 359 15.43 -5.43 8.25
CA SER A 359 15.57 -6.87 8.00
C SER A 359 14.92 -7.68 9.12
N PRO A 360 13.95 -8.58 8.84
CA PRO A 360 13.40 -8.94 7.53
C PRO A 360 12.33 -7.95 7.03
N ILE A 361 12.16 -7.89 5.71
CA ILE A 361 11.07 -7.17 5.02
C ILE A 361 10.04 -8.19 4.55
N VAL A 362 8.76 -7.94 4.82
CA VAL A 362 7.64 -8.63 4.16
C VAL A 362 6.94 -7.68 3.20
N ALA A 363 6.65 -8.15 1.99
CA ALA A 363 5.90 -7.38 1.03
C ALA A 363 4.87 -8.23 0.29
N CYS A 364 3.68 -7.67 0.14
CA CYS A 364 2.64 -8.14 -0.78
C CYS A 364 2.37 -7.05 -1.81
N PRO A 365 3.17 -6.95 -2.88
CA PRO A 365 2.93 -6.00 -3.96
C PRO A 365 1.52 -6.15 -4.53
N ILE A 366 0.85 -5.02 -4.82
CA ILE A 366 -0.57 -5.01 -5.25
C ILE A 366 -0.73 -4.42 -6.66
N GLY A 367 -1.88 -4.69 -7.28
CA GLY A 367 -2.24 -4.18 -8.60
C GLY A 367 -1.83 -5.14 -9.73
N MET A 368 -2.78 -5.99 -10.14
CA MET A 368 -2.64 -6.91 -11.28
C MET A 368 -2.68 -6.18 -12.62
N GLU A 369 -3.20 -4.95 -12.63
CA GLU A 369 -3.35 -4.13 -13.82
C GLU A 369 -2.05 -3.38 -14.14
N PRO A 370 -1.78 -3.12 -15.43
CA PRO A 370 -0.66 -2.28 -15.82
C PRO A 370 -0.93 -0.82 -15.41
N PRO A 371 0.06 -0.12 -14.81
CA PRO A 371 -0.12 1.27 -14.42
C PRO A 371 -0.35 2.16 -15.64
N SER A 372 -1.08 3.27 -15.46
CA SER A 372 -1.27 4.28 -16.51
C SER A 372 0.07 4.85 -16.99
N HIS A 373 0.12 5.45 -18.19
CA HIS A 373 1.36 6.00 -18.75
C HIS A 373 2.03 7.03 -17.82
N GLN A 374 1.25 7.91 -17.20
CA GLN A 374 1.77 8.87 -16.22
C GLN A 374 2.31 8.15 -14.97
N SER A 375 1.61 7.13 -14.48
CA SER A 375 2.07 6.33 -13.34
C SER A 375 3.34 5.55 -13.65
N GLN A 376 3.49 5.03 -14.87
CA GLN A 376 4.71 4.37 -15.35
C GLN A 376 5.90 5.33 -15.32
N GLN A 377 5.73 6.58 -15.78
CA GLN A 377 6.80 7.58 -15.72
C GLN A 377 7.23 7.86 -14.28
N VAL A 378 6.25 8.01 -13.35
CA VAL A 378 6.53 8.19 -11.93
C VAL A 378 7.28 6.98 -11.36
N MET A 379 6.81 5.77 -11.62
CA MET A 379 7.46 4.53 -11.16
C MET A 379 8.87 4.34 -11.75
N GLN A 380 9.10 4.72 -13.00
CA GLN A 380 10.45 4.73 -13.59
C GLN A 380 11.38 5.70 -12.87
N ILE A 381 10.90 6.90 -12.53
CA ILE A 381 11.68 7.87 -11.75
C ILE A 381 11.98 7.31 -10.35
N GLU A 382 11.01 6.66 -9.72
CA GLU A 382 11.18 6.01 -8.41
C GLU A 382 12.20 4.86 -8.48
N LEU A 383 12.12 4.01 -9.50
CA LEU A 383 13.09 2.92 -9.71
C LEU A 383 14.51 3.44 -9.89
N ARG A 384 14.73 4.58 -10.56
CA ARG A 384 16.07 5.18 -10.65
C ARG A 384 16.63 5.59 -9.28
N ARG A 385 15.79 5.82 -8.27
CA ARG A 385 16.26 6.10 -6.90
C ARG A 385 16.69 4.82 -6.19
N HIS A 386 15.94 3.73 -6.36
CA HIS A 386 16.25 2.42 -5.75
C HIS A 386 17.35 1.66 -6.50
N TRP A 387 17.49 1.92 -7.80
CA TRP A 387 18.45 1.30 -8.69
C TRP A 387 19.20 2.37 -9.52
N PRO A 388 20.07 3.17 -8.87
CA PRO A 388 20.70 4.34 -9.50
C PRO A 388 21.57 4.02 -10.72
N ASN A 389 22.02 2.77 -10.87
CA ASN A 389 22.87 2.33 -11.97
C ASN A 389 22.18 1.32 -12.89
N ARG A 390 20.85 1.20 -12.84
CA ARG A 390 20.09 0.32 -13.75
C ARG A 390 18.94 1.08 -14.37
N ARG A 391 18.75 0.86 -15.67
CA ARG A 391 17.53 1.24 -16.38
C ARG A 391 16.77 -0.03 -16.71
N PHE A 392 15.47 -0.01 -16.49
CA PHE A 392 14.60 -1.14 -16.77
C PHE A 392 13.75 -0.82 -17.97
N ASP A 393 13.90 -1.60 -19.04
CA ASP A 393 13.00 -1.59 -20.17
C ASP A 393 11.91 -2.65 -19.94
N LEU A 394 10.87 -2.25 -19.20
CA LEU A 394 9.75 -3.13 -18.89
C LEU A 394 8.63 -2.96 -19.92
N PRO A 395 8.00 -4.05 -20.39
CA PRO A 395 6.84 -3.97 -21.28
C PRO A 395 5.75 -3.04 -20.74
N ARG A 396 5.06 -2.31 -21.62
CA ARG A 396 3.99 -1.37 -21.24
C ARG A 396 2.83 -2.01 -20.47
N ASN A 397 2.63 -3.31 -20.67
CA ASN A 397 1.60 -4.10 -20.00
C ASN A 397 2.14 -4.85 -18.75
N THR A 398 3.33 -4.50 -18.25
CA THR A 398 3.86 -5.04 -17.01
C THR A 398 2.94 -4.62 -15.84
N PRO A 399 2.36 -5.57 -15.10
CA PRO A 399 1.50 -5.29 -13.95
C PRO A 399 2.20 -4.43 -12.88
N ARG A 400 1.43 -3.59 -12.20
CA ARG A 400 1.95 -2.71 -11.14
C ARG A 400 2.70 -3.46 -10.04
N PHE A 401 2.19 -4.61 -9.60
CA PHE A 401 2.83 -5.38 -8.53
C PHE A 401 4.29 -5.77 -8.87
N LEU A 402 4.61 -5.97 -10.15
CA LEU A 402 5.96 -6.28 -10.61
C LEU A 402 6.90 -5.07 -10.50
N TRP A 403 6.42 -3.86 -10.81
CA TRP A 403 7.16 -2.61 -10.57
C TRP A 403 7.48 -2.42 -9.09
N GLU A 404 6.47 -2.60 -8.23
CA GLU A 404 6.63 -2.49 -6.77
C GLU A 404 7.62 -3.54 -6.24
N THR A 405 7.54 -4.79 -6.72
CA THR A 405 8.49 -5.87 -6.38
C THR A 405 9.93 -5.45 -6.67
N LEU A 406 10.17 -4.89 -7.85
CA LEU A 406 11.50 -4.45 -8.26
C LEU A 406 11.99 -3.27 -7.41
N SER A 407 11.12 -2.30 -7.11
CA SER A 407 11.43 -1.19 -6.18
C SER A 407 11.84 -1.71 -4.80
N ILE A 408 11.09 -2.65 -4.22
CA ILE A 408 11.37 -3.24 -2.91
C ILE A 408 12.74 -3.94 -2.91
N ALA A 409 13.02 -4.75 -3.94
CA ALA A 409 14.32 -5.40 -4.09
C ALA A 409 15.49 -4.40 -4.25
N GLY A 410 15.17 -3.17 -4.65
CA GLY A 410 16.09 -2.06 -4.84
C GLY A 410 16.44 -1.27 -3.57
N LEU A 411 15.62 -1.31 -2.52
CA LEU A 411 15.54 -0.25 -1.50
C LEU A 411 16.84 0.21 -0.81
N GLN A 412 17.88 -0.62 -0.60
CA GLN A 412 19.32 -0.27 -0.40
C GLN A 412 20.13 -1.58 -0.18
N GLN A 413 21.48 -1.52 -0.08
CA GLN A 413 22.39 -2.68 -0.18
C GLN A 413 22.01 -3.90 0.70
N PRO A 414 22.05 -5.14 0.17
CA PRO A 414 21.84 -6.36 0.94
C PRO A 414 22.70 -6.36 2.22
N PRO A 415 22.10 -6.63 3.39
CA PRO A 415 21.95 -8.04 3.76
C PRO A 415 20.56 -8.43 4.33
N ALA A 416 19.49 -7.71 3.97
CA ALA A 416 18.16 -8.00 4.49
C ALA A 416 17.53 -9.27 3.89
N GLU A 417 16.87 -10.07 4.73
CA GLU A 417 15.94 -11.10 4.24
C GLU A 417 14.68 -10.43 3.67
N LEU A 418 14.27 -10.85 2.49
CA LEU A 418 13.09 -10.32 1.79
C LEU A 418 12.07 -11.43 1.58
N CYS A 419 10.85 -11.21 2.05
CA CYS A 419 9.73 -12.13 1.85
C CYS A 419 8.73 -11.48 0.89
N LEU A 420 8.49 -12.11 -0.25
CA LEU A 420 7.54 -11.64 -1.27
C LEU A 420 6.33 -12.56 -1.32
N LEU A 421 5.13 -11.98 -1.34
CA LEU A 421 3.88 -12.65 -1.70
C LEU A 421 3.49 -12.20 -3.11
N LEU A 422 3.59 -13.10 -4.08
CA LEU A 422 3.27 -12.84 -5.49
C LEU A 422 2.10 -13.71 -5.96
N PRO A 423 1.26 -13.25 -6.89
CA PRO A 423 0.20 -14.07 -7.48
C PRO A 423 0.78 -15.33 -8.12
N ALA A 424 0.14 -16.50 -8.01
CA ALA A 424 0.72 -17.77 -8.48
C ALA A 424 1.11 -17.79 -9.98
N THR A 425 0.48 -16.92 -10.77
CA THR A 425 0.71 -16.76 -12.22
C THR A 425 1.73 -15.66 -12.57
N TRP A 426 2.41 -15.06 -11.59
CA TRP A 426 3.30 -13.91 -11.81
C TRP A 426 4.40 -14.17 -12.85
N HIS A 427 4.88 -15.41 -12.93
CA HIS A 427 5.92 -15.85 -13.86
C HIS A 427 5.48 -15.83 -15.34
N HIS A 428 4.17 -15.72 -15.61
CA HIS A 428 3.63 -15.53 -16.96
C HIS A 428 3.40 -14.05 -17.32
N CYS A 429 3.58 -13.14 -16.38
CA CYS A 429 3.33 -11.73 -16.62
C CYS A 429 4.42 -11.11 -17.50
N PRO A 430 4.08 -10.14 -18.37
CA PRO A 430 5.06 -9.36 -19.12
C PRO A 430 6.08 -8.72 -18.17
N GLY A 431 7.37 -8.83 -18.51
CA GLY A 431 8.47 -8.27 -17.70
C GLY A 431 8.90 -9.14 -16.51
N ALA A 432 8.26 -10.28 -16.25
CA ALA A 432 8.62 -11.17 -15.14
C ALA A 432 10.06 -11.67 -15.22
N ASP A 433 10.53 -12.08 -16.41
CA ASP A 433 11.90 -12.55 -16.63
C ASP A 433 12.94 -11.47 -16.30
N THR A 434 12.73 -10.25 -16.81
CA THR A 434 13.61 -9.10 -16.57
C THR A 434 13.71 -8.79 -15.08
N ILE A 435 12.58 -8.79 -14.38
CA ILE A 435 12.54 -8.50 -12.93
C ILE A 435 13.18 -9.63 -12.14
N TRP A 436 12.90 -10.88 -12.52
CA TRP A 436 13.44 -12.05 -11.84
C TRP A 436 14.96 -12.14 -11.98
N GLU A 437 15.51 -11.82 -13.15
CA GLU A 437 16.95 -11.74 -13.37
C GLU A 437 17.62 -10.73 -12.41
N GLU A 438 17.01 -9.55 -12.26
CA GLU A 438 17.52 -8.49 -11.40
C GLU A 438 17.41 -8.83 -9.91
N ILE A 439 16.33 -9.51 -9.50
CA ILE A 439 16.20 -10.04 -8.14
C ILE A 439 17.28 -11.11 -7.89
N CYS A 440 17.49 -12.05 -8.82
CA CYS A 440 18.51 -13.09 -8.72
C CYS A 440 19.94 -12.54 -8.71
N SER A 441 20.16 -11.33 -9.25
CA SER A 441 21.46 -10.64 -9.19
C SER A 441 21.86 -10.20 -7.78
N ARG A 442 20.89 -10.14 -6.84
CA ARG A 442 21.09 -9.70 -5.45
C ARG A 442 20.76 -10.76 -4.41
N TYR A 443 19.81 -11.63 -4.71
CA TYR A 443 19.24 -12.58 -3.77
C TYR A 443 19.28 -14.03 -4.27
N ARG A 444 19.25 -14.97 -3.34
CA ARG A 444 18.96 -16.40 -3.57
C ARG A 444 17.66 -16.76 -2.88
N ILE A 445 16.89 -17.65 -3.49
CA ILE A 445 15.75 -18.26 -2.81
C ILE A 445 16.27 -19.16 -1.69
N SER A 446 15.66 -19.02 -0.52
CA SER A 446 15.92 -19.83 0.68
C SER A 446 14.69 -20.65 1.08
N ALA A 447 13.49 -20.17 0.75
CA ALA A 447 12.26 -20.93 0.84
C ALA A 447 11.26 -20.51 -0.23
N LEU A 448 10.42 -21.44 -0.64
CA LEU A 448 9.33 -21.25 -1.60
C LEU A 448 8.11 -21.98 -1.06
N ALA A 449 6.95 -21.34 -1.06
CA ALA A 449 5.72 -21.96 -0.58
C ALA A 449 4.52 -21.58 -1.44
N GLU A 450 3.58 -22.51 -1.57
CA GLU A 450 2.23 -22.19 -2.03
C GLU A 450 1.44 -21.60 -0.87
N HIS A 451 0.70 -20.53 -1.14
CA HIS A 451 0.00 -19.77 -0.12
C HIS A 451 -1.43 -19.47 -0.54
N ALA A 452 -2.39 -19.97 0.25
CA ALA A 452 -3.84 -19.79 0.01
C ALA A 452 -4.32 -20.14 -1.43
N GLY A 453 -3.63 -21.05 -2.13
CA GLY A 453 -3.99 -21.55 -3.46
C GLY A 453 -3.90 -20.55 -4.63
N GLN A 454 -3.68 -19.26 -4.35
CA GLN A 454 -3.61 -18.19 -5.35
C GLN A 454 -2.31 -17.39 -5.30
N TRP A 455 -1.50 -17.61 -4.27
CA TRP A 455 -0.28 -16.86 -4.02
C TRP A 455 0.92 -17.81 -3.90
N GLN A 456 2.08 -17.29 -4.25
CA GLN A 456 3.38 -17.89 -4.03
C GLN A 456 4.13 -17.01 -3.04
N ALA A 457 4.57 -17.60 -1.94
CA ALA A 457 5.46 -16.95 -1.00
C ALA A 457 6.91 -17.30 -1.36
N LEU A 458 7.76 -16.29 -1.51
CA LEU A 458 9.18 -16.44 -1.78
C LEU A 458 9.99 -15.84 -0.62
N LYS A 459 10.84 -16.64 0.01
CA LYS A 459 11.82 -16.16 0.99
C LYS A 459 13.17 -16.02 0.33
N LEU A 460 13.61 -14.77 0.17
CA LEU A 460 14.85 -14.39 -0.48
C LEU A 460 15.91 -14.03 0.57
N SER A 461 17.11 -14.56 0.38
CA SER A 461 18.29 -14.32 1.22
C SER A 461 19.39 -13.65 0.40
N PRO A 462 20.24 -12.80 0.99
CA PRO A 462 21.33 -12.15 0.28
C PRO A 462 22.34 -13.14 -0.32
N LEU A 463 22.90 -12.84 -1.50
CA LEU A 463 23.97 -13.64 -2.12
C LEU A 463 25.23 -13.80 -1.25
N SER A 464 25.48 -12.88 -0.31
CA SER A 464 26.61 -12.90 0.62
C SER A 464 26.52 -14.01 1.67
N ARG A 465 25.34 -14.61 1.89
CA ARG A 465 25.19 -15.75 2.80
C ARG A 465 25.58 -17.06 2.12
N GLU A 466 26.05 -18.02 2.92
CA GLU A 466 26.35 -19.36 2.44
C GLU A 466 25.10 -20.02 1.82
N PRO A 467 25.26 -20.77 0.71
CA PRO A 467 24.13 -21.45 0.07
C PRO A 467 23.58 -22.53 1.01
N LEU A 468 22.38 -22.28 1.54
CA LEU A 468 21.59 -23.23 2.32
C LEU A 468 20.58 -23.94 1.41
N PRO A 469 20.25 -25.21 1.66
CA PRO A 469 19.22 -25.93 0.92
C PRO A 469 17.90 -25.14 0.90
N VAL A 470 17.24 -25.13 -0.25
CA VAL A 470 16.00 -24.38 -0.41
C VAL A 470 14.84 -25.21 0.12
N LYS A 471 14.05 -24.61 1.00
CA LYS A 471 12.87 -25.24 1.57
C LYS A 471 11.65 -25.01 0.68
N ILE A 472 11.11 -26.05 0.09
CA ILE A 472 9.83 -26.03 -0.63
C ILE A 472 8.74 -26.49 0.35
N ILE A 473 7.70 -25.68 0.53
CA ILE A 473 6.58 -25.94 1.43
C ILE A 473 5.30 -26.05 0.60
N HIS A 474 4.64 -27.20 0.65
CA HIS A 474 3.38 -27.45 -0.04
C HIS A 474 2.42 -28.16 0.91
N GLY A 475 1.38 -27.45 1.37
CA GLY A 475 0.55 -27.89 2.49
C GLY A 475 1.41 -28.21 3.72
N ASP A 476 1.27 -29.43 4.25
CA ASP A 476 2.06 -29.91 5.38
C ASP A 476 3.44 -30.48 4.99
N GLN A 477 3.71 -30.64 3.68
CA GLN A 477 4.96 -31.21 3.20
C GLN A 477 6.06 -30.15 3.16
N ARG A 478 7.25 -30.56 3.61
CA ARG A 478 8.47 -29.76 3.58
C ARG A 478 9.57 -30.55 2.89
N LEU A 479 10.06 -30.03 1.78
CA LEU A 479 11.10 -30.64 0.97
C LEU A 479 12.32 -29.73 0.93
N GLU A 480 13.51 -30.31 0.98
CA GLU A 480 14.76 -29.57 0.81
C GLU A 480 15.38 -29.93 -0.54
N VAL A 481 15.67 -28.90 -1.34
CA VAL A 481 16.28 -29.06 -2.67
C VAL A 481 17.61 -28.33 -2.76
N ASP A 482 18.47 -28.81 -3.65
CA ASP A 482 19.75 -28.18 -3.94
C ASP A 482 19.52 -26.73 -4.43
N PRO A 483 20.19 -25.72 -3.83
CA PRO A 483 20.07 -24.32 -4.25
C PRO A 483 20.41 -24.09 -5.72
N GLN A 484 21.25 -24.96 -6.30
CA GLN A 484 21.56 -24.91 -7.72
C GLN A 484 20.32 -25.16 -8.56
N LEU A 485 19.36 -25.99 -8.16
CA LEU A 485 18.15 -26.25 -8.95
C LEU A 485 17.39 -24.95 -9.28
N LEU A 486 17.34 -24.04 -8.31
CA LEU A 486 16.61 -22.77 -8.37
C LEU A 486 17.49 -21.58 -8.73
N SER A 487 18.75 -21.82 -9.11
CA SER A 487 19.65 -20.79 -9.63
C SER A 487 19.34 -20.41 -11.09
N HIS A 488 18.28 -20.97 -11.67
CA HIS A 488 17.89 -20.68 -13.05
C HIS A 488 17.21 -19.30 -13.13
N ARG A 489 17.48 -18.58 -14.21
CA ARG A 489 16.88 -17.26 -14.47
C ARG A 489 15.44 -17.34 -15.01
N ASP A 490 14.87 -18.54 -15.07
CA ASP A 490 13.50 -18.73 -15.57
C ASP A 490 12.56 -18.85 -14.35
N PRO A 491 11.66 -17.87 -14.14
CA PRO A 491 10.74 -17.88 -13.02
C PRO A 491 9.73 -19.03 -13.08
N ALA A 492 9.46 -19.62 -14.25
CA ALA A 492 8.53 -20.74 -14.41
C ALA A 492 8.99 -22.01 -13.67
N ILE A 493 10.30 -22.18 -13.48
CA ILE A 493 10.85 -23.31 -12.72
C ILE A 493 10.38 -23.29 -11.26
N LEU A 494 10.11 -22.12 -10.68
CA LEU A 494 9.59 -22.02 -9.33
C LEU A 494 8.19 -22.61 -9.21
N HIS A 495 7.35 -22.32 -10.18
CA HIS A 495 6.01 -22.90 -10.24
C HIS A 495 6.06 -24.41 -10.42
N LEU A 496 6.92 -24.91 -11.32
CA LEU A 496 7.13 -26.35 -11.50
C LEU A 496 7.62 -27.02 -10.21
N CYS A 497 8.52 -26.37 -9.46
CA CYS A 497 9.02 -26.92 -8.20
C CYS A 497 7.94 -27.01 -7.11
N LEU A 498 6.93 -26.13 -7.14
CA LEU A 498 5.79 -26.20 -6.22
C LEU A 498 4.78 -27.29 -6.60
N GLN A 499 4.66 -27.63 -7.89
CA GLN A 499 3.75 -28.68 -8.37
C GLN A 499 4.38 -30.08 -8.40
N ALA A 500 5.71 -30.15 -8.39
CA ALA A 500 6.44 -31.41 -8.52
C ALA A 500 6.42 -32.23 -7.22
N ASP A 501 6.20 -33.53 -7.35
CA ASP A 501 6.41 -34.46 -6.24
C ASP A 501 7.91 -34.67 -5.93
N GLN A 502 8.21 -35.36 -4.83
CA GLN A 502 9.60 -35.55 -4.37
C GLN A 502 10.48 -36.29 -5.42
N ASP A 503 9.91 -37.19 -6.20
CA ASP A 503 10.65 -37.98 -7.18
C ASP A 503 10.85 -37.20 -8.49
N GLN A 504 9.87 -36.37 -8.86
CA GLN A 504 9.96 -35.40 -9.95
C GLN A 504 11.01 -34.32 -9.66
N LEU A 505 11.06 -33.79 -8.42
CA LEU A 505 12.08 -32.83 -8.00
C LEU A 505 13.49 -33.42 -8.08
N LYS A 506 13.68 -34.67 -7.63
CA LYS A 506 14.95 -35.39 -7.79
C LYS A 506 15.31 -35.55 -9.28
N ALA A 507 14.35 -35.94 -10.11
CA ALA A 507 14.58 -36.11 -11.56
C ALA A 507 14.97 -34.80 -12.25
N LEU A 508 14.39 -33.66 -11.84
CA LEU A 508 14.77 -32.32 -12.31
C LEU A 508 16.21 -31.97 -11.91
N THR A 509 16.63 -32.29 -10.68
CA THR A 509 18.03 -32.11 -10.25
C THR A 509 18.99 -32.96 -11.08
N TYR A 510 18.66 -34.23 -11.35
CA TYR A 510 19.48 -35.13 -12.15
C TYR A 510 19.61 -34.68 -13.61
N ARG A 511 18.51 -34.25 -14.25
CA ARG A 511 18.54 -33.72 -15.62
C ARG A 511 19.41 -32.47 -15.74
N LYS A 512 19.41 -31.58 -14.74
CA LYS A 512 20.28 -30.40 -14.71
C LYS A 512 21.76 -30.77 -14.61
N VAL A 513 22.12 -31.66 -13.69
CA VAL A 513 23.50 -32.13 -13.55
C VAL A 513 23.98 -32.80 -14.84
N ALA A 514 23.10 -33.48 -15.57
CA ALA A 514 23.42 -34.06 -16.87
C ALA A 514 23.61 -33.01 -17.97
N ALA A 515 22.74 -31.99 -18.05
CA ALA A 515 22.83 -30.90 -19.03
C ALA A 515 24.07 -30.01 -18.82
N ASP A 516 24.38 -29.64 -17.56
CA ASP A 516 25.58 -28.87 -17.21
C ASP A 516 26.87 -29.66 -17.47
N LYS A 517 26.83 -31.00 -17.32
CA LYS A 517 27.94 -31.89 -17.70
C LYS A 517 28.12 -31.99 -19.21
N LEU A 518 27.03 -32.03 -19.99
CA LEU A 518 27.08 -32.05 -21.45
C LEU A 518 27.63 -30.72 -22.02
N ALA A 519 27.16 -29.57 -21.53
CA ALA A 519 27.64 -28.26 -21.97
C ALA A 519 29.14 -28.04 -21.65
N ARG A 520 29.63 -28.59 -20.53
CA ARG A 520 31.07 -28.61 -20.19
C ARG A 520 31.87 -29.60 -21.03
N PHE A 521 31.24 -30.61 -21.63
CA PHE A 521 31.88 -31.58 -22.52
C PHE A 521 32.04 -31.01 -23.94
N ASP A 522 31.05 -30.28 -24.45
CA ASP A 522 31.12 -29.64 -25.78
C ASP A 522 32.13 -28.48 -25.84
N GLY A 523 32.34 -27.77 -24.73
CA GLY A 523 33.38 -26.73 -24.63
C GLY A 523 34.83 -27.24 -24.70
N ARG A 524 35.08 -28.56 -24.57
CA ARG A 524 36.42 -29.15 -24.65
C ARG A 524 36.78 -29.74 -26.02
N ASN A 525 35.84 -29.86 -26.95
CA ASN A 525 36.07 -30.48 -28.25
C ASN A 525 36.43 -29.52 -29.39
N ASN A 526 36.58 -28.22 -29.12
CA ASN A 526 36.85 -27.20 -30.15
C ASN A 526 38.29 -26.64 -30.14
N GLN A 527 39.28 -27.43 -29.69
CA GLN A 527 40.69 -27.12 -29.89
C GLN A 527 41.41 -28.30 -30.55
N GLN A 528 41.44 -28.35 -31.89
CA GLN A 528 42.59 -28.90 -32.64
C GLN A 528 42.52 -28.64 -34.16
N ARG A 529 43.66 -28.18 -34.70
CA ARG A 529 44.10 -27.94 -36.10
C ARG A 529 43.81 -26.53 -36.66
N SER A 530 44.72 -25.68 -37.16
CA SER A 530 46.19 -25.56 -37.38
C SER A 530 46.43 -24.13 -37.95
N PRO A 531 47.63 -23.65 -38.34
CA PRO A 531 48.96 -23.68 -37.73
C PRO A 531 49.57 -22.27 -37.48
N SER A 532 50.68 -22.30 -36.75
CA SER A 532 51.69 -21.27 -36.42
C SER A 532 51.94 -20.09 -37.38
N GLY A 533 51.87 -18.88 -36.81
CA GLY A 533 52.66 -17.69 -37.18
C GLY A 533 53.17 -16.99 -35.90
N PRO A 534 54.33 -16.32 -35.91
CA PRO A 534 54.98 -15.83 -34.69
C PRO A 534 54.18 -14.68 -34.05
N PRO A 535 54.25 -14.51 -32.72
CA PRO A 535 53.36 -13.59 -32.01
C PRO A 535 53.79 -12.15 -32.29
N ARG A 536 52.98 -11.43 -33.06
CA ARG A 536 52.97 -9.97 -32.98
C ARG A 536 52.27 -9.59 -31.68
N GLN A 537 52.98 -8.84 -30.86
CA GLN A 537 52.50 -8.26 -29.61
C GLN A 537 51.13 -7.59 -29.81
N PRO A 538 50.20 -7.71 -28.85
CA PRO A 538 48.81 -7.38 -29.08
C PRO A 538 48.63 -5.86 -29.18
N LEU A 539 48.10 -5.40 -30.31
CA LEU A 539 47.27 -4.20 -30.37
C LEU A 539 45.96 -4.50 -29.62
N MET A 540 46.01 -4.53 -28.28
CA MET A 540 44.84 -4.60 -27.38
C MET A 540 44.82 -3.39 -26.45
N ALA A 541 44.70 -2.19 -27.03
CA ALA A 541 44.54 -0.97 -26.25
C ALA A 541 43.41 -0.05 -26.77
N ALA A 542 42.86 -0.33 -27.96
CA ALA A 542 41.75 0.43 -28.53
C ALA A 542 40.38 -0.19 -28.14
N SER A 543 40.21 -1.51 -28.29
CA SER A 543 38.93 -2.18 -27.98
C SER A 543 38.51 -2.01 -26.52
N GLN A 544 39.45 -2.12 -25.59
CA GLN A 544 39.18 -1.98 -24.16
C GLN A 544 38.72 -0.57 -23.77
N VAL A 545 39.23 0.48 -24.42
CA VAL A 545 38.77 1.85 -24.15
C VAL A 545 37.35 2.05 -24.67
N ASP A 546 37.06 1.53 -25.85
CA ASP A 546 35.76 1.70 -26.46
C ASP A 546 34.70 0.84 -25.75
N GLU A 547 35.07 -0.33 -25.19
CA GLU A 547 34.24 -1.14 -24.28
C GLU A 547 33.93 -0.40 -22.97
N ILE A 548 34.94 0.17 -22.30
CA ILE A 548 34.72 0.98 -21.08
C ILE A 548 33.84 2.20 -21.38
N ILE A 549 34.02 2.84 -22.55
CA ILE A 549 33.18 3.96 -22.97
C ILE A 549 31.74 3.49 -23.21
N ALA A 550 31.55 2.37 -23.91
CA ALA A 550 30.22 1.82 -24.20
C ALA A 550 29.49 1.42 -22.91
N GLU A 551 30.20 0.88 -21.92
CA GLU A 551 29.62 0.47 -20.63
C GLU A 551 29.29 1.67 -19.74
N VAL A 552 30.23 2.61 -19.55
CA VAL A 552 30.07 3.73 -18.61
C VAL A 552 29.16 4.83 -19.18
N PHE A 553 29.12 5.02 -20.49
CA PHE A 553 28.39 6.10 -21.16
C PHE A 553 27.28 5.61 -22.10
N HIS A 554 26.79 4.38 -21.90
CA HIS A 554 25.69 3.80 -22.68
C HIS A 554 24.46 4.74 -22.79
N ASP A 555 24.22 5.49 -21.72
CA ASP A 555 23.08 6.38 -21.53
C ASP A 555 23.20 7.74 -22.22
N GLY A 556 24.34 8.04 -22.84
CA GLY A 556 24.68 9.35 -23.38
C GLY A 556 25.07 10.37 -22.31
N PHE A 557 25.39 11.60 -22.73
CA PHE A 557 25.70 12.70 -21.82
C PHE A 557 24.44 13.53 -21.56
N PRO A 558 24.07 13.82 -20.31
CA PRO A 558 22.98 14.74 -20.05
C PRO A 558 23.34 16.10 -20.66
N SER A 559 22.44 16.63 -21.48
CA SER A 559 22.66 17.90 -22.15
C SER A 559 22.42 19.04 -21.16
N PHE A 560 23.50 19.73 -20.81
CA PHE A 560 23.45 20.84 -19.87
C PHE A 560 23.46 22.18 -20.63
N PRO A 561 22.59 23.14 -20.28
CA PRO A 561 21.59 23.13 -19.20
C PRO A 561 20.21 22.52 -19.55
N ASP A 562 19.94 22.25 -20.84
CA ASP A 562 18.59 21.96 -21.38
C ASP A 562 17.83 20.84 -20.66
N ASP A 563 18.45 19.68 -20.39
CA ASP A 563 17.75 18.54 -19.79
C ASP A 563 17.32 18.81 -18.34
N TYR A 564 18.03 19.70 -17.64
CA TYR A 564 17.74 20.07 -16.26
C TYR A 564 16.70 21.19 -16.15
N LEU A 565 16.50 21.95 -17.23
CA LEU A 565 15.46 22.97 -17.30
C LEU A 565 14.05 22.39 -17.49
N ARG A 566 13.94 21.13 -17.95
CA ARG A 566 12.64 20.45 -18.19
C ARG A 566 11.81 20.26 -16.92
N ASP A 567 12.45 20.21 -15.77
CA ASP A 567 11.79 20.05 -14.47
C ASP A 567 11.15 21.35 -13.96
N TYR A 568 11.38 22.48 -14.65
CA TYR A 568 10.86 23.79 -14.29
C TYR A 568 9.84 24.27 -15.32
N TYR A 569 8.67 24.72 -14.85
CA TYR A 569 7.61 25.22 -15.72
C TYR A 569 7.95 26.62 -16.24
N ARG A 570 8.42 26.70 -17.49
CA ARG A 570 8.72 27.94 -18.24
C ARG A 570 9.54 28.97 -17.44
N PRO A 571 10.79 28.65 -17.05
CA PRO A 571 11.67 29.65 -16.44
C PRO A 571 12.03 30.74 -17.45
N ASP A 572 12.21 31.97 -16.97
CA ASP A 572 12.79 33.04 -17.78
C ASP A 572 14.25 32.71 -18.09
N LEU A 573 14.64 32.77 -19.37
CA LEU A 573 15.97 32.39 -19.85
C LEU A 573 16.74 33.61 -20.38
N LEU A 574 18.06 33.56 -20.23
CA LEU A 574 19.02 34.49 -20.79
C LEU A 574 19.95 33.73 -21.74
N ASP A 575 20.07 34.22 -22.97
CA ASP A 575 20.88 33.60 -24.01
C ASP A 575 22.28 34.22 -24.05
N TYR A 576 23.29 33.35 -24.14
CA TYR A 576 24.69 33.73 -24.22
C TYR A 576 25.36 33.08 -25.43
N PRO A 577 26.01 33.86 -26.32
CA PRO A 577 26.83 33.29 -27.39
C PRO A 577 28.13 32.72 -26.78
N ILE A 578 28.41 31.45 -27.07
CA ILE A 578 29.60 30.77 -26.56
C ILE A 578 30.24 29.96 -27.69
N ASP A 579 31.43 30.37 -28.10
CA ASP A 579 32.17 29.68 -29.16
C ASP A 579 33.22 28.71 -28.60
N GLU A 580 33.60 28.85 -27.32
CA GLU A 580 34.72 28.12 -26.73
C GLU A 580 34.56 27.84 -25.22
N PRO A 581 35.29 26.85 -24.66
CA PRO A 581 35.30 26.59 -23.22
C PRO A 581 35.75 27.81 -22.41
N LEU A 582 34.90 28.25 -21.49
CA LEU A 582 35.12 29.42 -20.65
C LEU A 582 35.76 29.04 -19.31
N THR A 583 36.57 29.94 -18.77
CA THR A 583 37.12 29.85 -17.41
C THR A 583 36.83 31.12 -16.62
N ILE A 584 36.63 30.98 -15.31
CA ILE A 584 36.44 32.13 -14.43
C ILE A 584 37.79 32.86 -14.29
N GLY A 585 37.85 34.10 -14.75
CA GLY A 585 38.97 35.02 -14.57
C GLY A 585 38.79 35.83 -13.28
N ASP A 586 38.74 37.16 -13.41
CA ASP A 586 38.61 38.06 -12.27
C ASP A 586 37.19 38.11 -11.70
N ARG A 587 37.11 38.32 -10.39
CA ARG A 587 35.87 38.49 -9.63
C ARG A 587 35.88 39.86 -8.95
N PHE A 588 34.89 40.69 -9.23
CA PHE A 588 34.74 42.00 -8.60
C PHE A 588 33.28 42.20 -8.15
N PHE A 589 33.04 42.07 -6.84
CA PHE A 589 31.69 42.00 -6.27
C PHE A 589 30.86 40.90 -6.95
N ASP A 590 29.64 41.21 -7.40
CA ASP A 590 28.73 40.27 -8.06
C ASP A 590 29.05 40.09 -9.56
N ARG A 591 30.07 40.79 -10.08
CA ARG A 591 30.51 40.68 -11.47
C ARG A 591 31.65 39.68 -11.58
N VAL A 592 31.45 38.69 -12.44
CA VAL A 592 32.43 37.65 -12.75
C VAL A 592 32.80 37.75 -14.22
N LEU A 593 34.10 37.92 -14.50
CA LEU A 593 34.62 37.90 -15.85
C LEU A 593 34.95 36.46 -16.25
N LEU A 594 34.33 36.01 -17.34
CA LEU A 594 34.62 34.73 -17.98
C LEU A 594 35.57 34.97 -19.15
N VAL A 595 36.67 34.22 -19.17
CA VAL A 595 37.74 34.33 -20.17
C VAL A 595 37.76 33.05 -21.01
N GLY A 596 37.56 33.21 -22.33
CA GLY A 596 37.80 32.19 -23.36
C GLY A 596 39.15 32.43 -24.06
N LYS A 597 39.42 31.81 -25.22
CA LYS A 597 40.61 32.19 -26.03
C LYS A 597 40.34 33.38 -26.96
N SER A 598 39.09 33.82 -27.09
CA SER A 598 38.72 35.05 -27.77
C SER A 598 39.13 36.29 -26.96
N GLU A 599 39.42 37.40 -27.65
CA GLU A 599 39.89 38.66 -27.03
C GLU A 599 38.79 39.43 -26.26
N HIS A 600 37.56 38.90 -26.19
CA HIS A 600 36.42 39.56 -25.55
C HIS A 600 35.93 38.77 -24.33
N PRO A 601 36.23 39.22 -23.10
CA PRO A 601 35.73 38.58 -21.89
C PRO A 601 34.22 38.76 -21.76
N LEU A 602 33.53 37.71 -21.31
CA LEU A 602 32.09 37.73 -21.05
C LEU A 602 31.84 38.07 -19.57
N GLU A 603 31.13 39.17 -19.30
CA GLU A 603 30.80 39.59 -17.93
C GLU A 603 29.41 39.09 -17.52
N VAL A 604 29.31 38.45 -16.36
CA VAL A 604 28.04 38.01 -15.77
C VAL A 604 27.88 38.49 -14.33
N ASN A 605 26.64 38.73 -13.92
CA ASN A 605 26.28 39.34 -12.64
C ASN A 605 25.97 38.32 -11.52
N SER A 606 26.45 37.09 -11.64
CA SER A 606 26.29 36.05 -10.62
C SER A 606 27.35 34.97 -10.76
N LEU A 607 27.87 34.50 -9.63
CA LEU A 607 28.77 33.36 -9.58
C LEU A 607 28.09 32.08 -10.09
N VAL A 608 26.81 31.90 -9.78
CA VAL A 608 26.04 30.71 -10.21
C VAL A 608 25.95 30.66 -11.73
N LYS A 609 25.60 31.78 -12.36
CA LYS A 609 25.56 31.90 -13.83
C LYS A 609 26.94 31.69 -14.45
N ALA A 610 27.99 32.23 -13.84
CA ALA A 610 29.36 32.01 -14.29
C ALA A 610 29.74 30.52 -14.28
N GLU A 611 29.40 29.79 -13.22
CA GLU A 611 29.67 28.35 -13.10
C GLU A 611 28.86 27.52 -14.10
N ILE A 612 27.59 27.87 -14.33
CA ILE A 612 26.74 27.24 -15.36
C ILE A 612 27.37 27.43 -16.74
N LEU A 613 27.73 28.66 -17.12
CA LEU A 613 28.31 28.95 -18.44
C LEU A 613 29.66 28.26 -18.63
N CYS A 614 30.52 28.22 -17.59
CA CYS A 614 31.75 27.44 -17.62
C CYS A 614 31.51 25.95 -17.91
N LEU A 615 30.52 25.34 -17.27
CA LEU A 615 30.21 23.92 -17.48
C LEU A 615 29.52 23.66 -18.83
N ALA A 616 28.60 24.52 -19.23
CA ALA A 616 27.86 24.40 -20.48
C ALA A 616 28.74 24.65 -21.72
N SER A 617 29.78 25.49 -21.60
CA SER A 617 30.72 25.80 -22.69
C SER A 617 31.47 24.58 -23.26
N TYR A 618 31.55 23.46 -22.51
CA TYR A 618 32.14 22.21 -22.99
C TYR A 618 31.26 21.45 -24.00
N ARG A 619 29.97 21.81 -24.12
CA ARG A 619 29.03 21.21 -25.08
C ARG A 619 29.26 21.67 -26.53
N ARG A 620 30.04 22.74 -26.74
CA ARG A 620 30.29 23.36 -28.07
C ARG A 620 29.02 23.73 -28.84
N ALA A 621 27.99 24.21 -28.14
CA ALA A 621 26.81 24.83 -28.75
C ALA A 621 27.11 26.32 -28.96
N ALA A 622 26.71 26.89 -30.11
CA ALA A 622 26.96 28.30 -30.44
C ALA A 622 26.23 29.29 -29.51
N GLU A 623 25.14 28.84 -28.91
CA GLU A 623 24.31 29.63 -27.99
C GLU A 623 23.85 28.74 -26.84
N ILE A 624 23.88 29.29 -25.62
CA ILE A 624 23.50 28.60 -24.38
C ILE A 624 22.49 29.47 -23.63
N SER A 625 21.31 28.91 -23.38
CA SER A 625 20.24 29.54 -22.59
C SER A 625 20.31 29.11 -21.13
N ILE A 626 20.43 30.05 -20.20
CA ILE A 626 20.48 29.77 -18.74
C ILE A 626 19.33 30.49 -18.01
N PRO A 627 18.88 30.00 -16.85
CA PRO A 627 17.80 30.66 -16.12
C PRO A 627 18.23 32.02 -15.58
N ALA A 628 17.33 33.00 -15.67
CA ALA A 628 17.54 34.34 -15.11
C ALA A 628 17.56 34.32 -13.57
N ASP A 629 16.82 33.39 -12.96
CA ASP A 629 16.75 33.15 -11.52
C ASP A 629 17.92 32.28 -11.03
N ASP A 630 18.74 32.85 -10.15
CA ASP A 630 19.91 32.20 -9.56
C ASP A 630 19.55 31.00 -8.67
N SER A 631 18.33 30.93 -8.11
CA SER A 631 17.87 29.80 -7.31
C SER A 631 17.63 28.56 -8.15
N ILE A 632 17.00 28.73 -9.32
CA ILE A 632 16.85 27.68 -10.35
C ILE A 632 18.23 27.31 -10.88
N GLY A 633 19.07 28.31 -11.18
CA GLY A 633 20.45 28.12 -11.58
C GLY A 633 21.26 27.25 -10.61
N ALA A 634 21.17 27.53 -9.31
CA ALA A 634 21.89 26.80 -8.27
C ALA A 634 21.40 25.35 -8.17
N ALA A 635 20.08 25.12 -8.31
CA ALA A 635 19.50 23.79 -8.27
C ALA A 635 19.94 22.92 -9.47
N ILE A 636 19.87 23.45 -10.70
CA ILE A 636 20.31 22.71 -11.90
C ILE A 636 21.84 22.47 -11.89
N LEU A 637 22.61 23.43 -11.39
CA LEU A 637 24.06 23.32 -11.26
C LEU A 637 24.45 22.23 -10.25
N ALA A 638 23.76 22.16 -9.11
CA ALA A 638 23.98 21.12 -8.10
C ALA A 638 23.60 19.72 -8.63
N ALA A 639 22.50 19.62 -9.39
CA ALA A 639 22.11 18.37 -10.04
C ALA A 639 23.15 17.91 -11.06
N TYR A 640 23.58 18.79 -11.98
CA TYR A 640 24.58 18.43 -12.99
C TYR A 640 25.94 18.07 -12.40
N ARG A 641 26.40 18.78 -11.35
CA ARG A 641 27.64 18.41 -10.63
C ARG A 641 27.55 17.02 -10.03
N ARG A 642 26.40 16.64 -9.45
CA ARG A 642 26.18 15.30 -8.88
C ARG A 642 26.28 14.22 -9.97
N ASP A 643 25.68 14.47 -11.13
CA ASP A 643 25.71 13.54 -12.26
C ASP A 643 27.13 13.38 -12.82
N LEU A 644 27.90 14.48 -12.96
CA LEU A 644 29.31 14.41 -13.36
C LEU A 644 30.18 13.67 -12.33
N GLN A 645 29.93 13.88 -11.03
CA GLN A 645 30.63 13.14 -9.97
C GLN A 645 30.33 11.64 -10.04
N GLN A 646 29.07 11.26 -10.28
CA GLN A 646 28.66 9.86 -10.40
C GLN A 646 29.28 9.21 -11.65
N LEU A 647 29.24 9.88 -12.81
CA LEU A 647 29.90 9.41 -14.04
C LEU A 647 31.41 9.24 -13.85
N TRP A 648 32.05 10.17 -13.14
CA TRP A 648 33.48 10.09 -12.84
C TRP A 648 33.81 8.90 -11.91
N GLN A 649 32.98 8.64 -10.90
CA GLN A 649 33.14 7.51 -9.99
C GLN A 649 32.94 6.17 -10.72
N ASN A 650 31.90 6.07 -11.56
CA ASN A 650 31.62 4.89 -12.37
C ASN A 650 32.76 4.60 -13.35
N LEU A 651 33.29 5.63 -14.02
CA LEU A 651 34.46 5.48 -14.89
C LEU A 651 35.69 4.98 -14.13
N GLN A 652 35.93 5.50 -12.93
CA GLN A 652 37.05 5.04 -12.10
C GLN A 652 36.87 3.59 -11.64
N GLN A 653 35.64 3.18 -11.34
CA GLN A 653 35.33 1.81 -10.94
C GLN A 653 35.55 0.85 -12.10
N GLU A 654 35.01 1.13 -13.28
CA GLU A 654 35.22 0.28 -14.47
C GLU A 654 36.70 0.24 -14.90
N CYS A 655 37.40 1.37 -14.86
CA CYS A 655 38.84 1.38 -15.12
C CYS A 655 39.63 0.51 -14.11
N ARG A 656 39.17 0.34 -12.86
CA ARG A 656 39.80 -0.55 -11.86
C ARG A 656 39.51 -2.02 -12.12
N CYS A 657 38.33 -2.36 -12.64
CA CYS A 657 38.01 -3.73 -13.09
C CYS A 657 39.00 -4.19 -14.18
N HIS A 658 39.48 -3.25 -14.99
CA HIS A 658 40.35 -3.49 -16.14
C HIS A 658 41.85 -3.27 -15.88
N GLN A 659 42.25 -2.61 -14.79
CA GLN A 659 43.65 -2.28 -14.48
C GLN A 659 43.99 -2.60 -13.01
N GLN A 660 44.95 -3.51 -12.80
CA GLN A 660 45.35 -3.96 -11.46
C GLN A 660 46.03 -2.86 -10.61
N ARG A 661 46.63 -1.84 -11.24
CA ARG A 661 47.32 -0.74 -10.54
C ARG A 661 46.43 0.50 -10.47
N GLN A 662 46.17 0.99 -9.26
CA GLN A 662 45.31 2.15 -9.00
C GLN A 662 45.72 3.42 -9.78
N GLN A 663 47.02 3.66 -9.93
CA GLN A 663 47.53 4.81 -10.70
C GLN A 663 47.28 4.67 -12.21
N ALA A 664 47.37 3.45 -12.74
CA ALA A 664 47.09 3.17 -14.15
C ALA A 664 45.59 3.32 -14.46
N ALA A 665 44.70 2.86 -13.56
CA ALA A 665 43.26 3.05 -13.67
C ALA A 665 42.88 4.54 -13.68
N ARG A 666 43.49 5.35 -12.79
CA ARG A 666 43.27 6.81 -12.77
C ARG A 666 43.76 7.50 -14.04
N ASN A 667 44.90 7.09 -14.59
CA ASN A 667 45.41 7.64 -15.84
C ASN A 667 44.50 7.26 -17.03
N LEU A 668 43.97 6.04 -17.03
CA LEU A 668 43.02 5.57 -18.04
C LEU A 668 41.70 6.35 -17.97
N ALA A 669 41.12 6.52 -16.78
CA ALA A 669 39.92 7.33 -16.58
C ALA A 669 40.11 8.78 -17.05
N ASN A 670 41.23 9.42 -16.69
CA ASN A 670 41.58 10.76 -17.18
C ASN A 670 41.70 10.82 -18.70
N ARG A 671 42.28 9.79 -19.33
CA ARG A 671 42.42 9.72 -20.79
C ARG A 671 41.06 9.59 -21.48
N ILE A 672 40.18 8.73 -20.97
CA ILE A 672 38.82 8.54 -21.49
C ILE A 672 38.00 9.82 -21.33
N TRP A 673 38.03 10.43 -20.15
CA TRP A 673 37.30 11.66 -19.86
C TRP A 673 37.69 12.83 -20.78
N ARG A 674 39.00 12.99 -21.06
CA ARG A 674 39.48 13.99 -22.02
C ARG A 674 39.11 13.66 -23.46
N LYS A 675 39.12 12.37 -23.85
CA LYS A 675 38.70 11.92 -25.20
C LYS A 675 37.26 12.33 -25.50
N LEU A 676 36.40 12.33 -24.47
CA LEU A 676 34.98 12.70 -24.56
C LEU A 676 34.71 14.20 -24.45
N SER A 677 35.75 15.04 -24.36
CA SER A 677 35.62 16.51 -24.24
C SER A 677 34.75 16.99 -23.06
N LEU A 678 34.67 16.20 -21.98
CA LEU A 678 33.89 16.53 -20.79
C LEU A 678 34.55 17.63 -19.94
N PRO A 679 33.77 18.34 -19.10
CA PRO A 679 34.32 19.32 -18.17
C PRO A 679 35.41 18.71 -17.30
N PRO A 680 36.54 19.39 -17.03
CA PRO A 680 37.60 18.84 -16.21
C PRO A 680 37.15 18.65 -14.76
N ALA A 681 37.64 17.59 -14.13
CA ALA A 681 37.23 17.16 -12.79
C ALA A 681 37.27 18.26 -11.71
N LYS A 682 38.20 19.21 -11.84
CA LYS A 682 38.33 20.39 -10.95
C LYS A 682 37.11 21.33 -10.92
N LEU A 683 36.19 21.24 -11.88
CA LEU A 683 35.00 22.10 -11.93
C LEU A 683 33.79 21.51 -11.18
N PHE A 684 33.83 20.22 -10.88
CA PHE A 684 32.73 19.51 -10.23
C PHE A 684 33.15 18.66 -9.02
N LEU A 685 34.44 18.41 -8.82
CA LEU A 685 34.95 17.83 -7.58
C LEU A 685 35.32 18.96 -6.59
N PRO A 686 35.01 18.79 -5.29
CA PRO A 686 35.36 19.73 -4.23
C PRO A 686 36.87 19.84 -4.00
#